data_AF-A0A7M2T9C8-F1
#
_entry.id   AF-A0A7M2T9C8-F1
#
_cell.length_a   1.000
_cell.length_b   1.000
_cell.length_c   1.000
_cell.angle_alpha   90.00
_cell.angle_beta   90.00
_cell.angle_gamma   90.00
#
_symmetry.space_group_name_H-M   'P 1'
#
loop_
_entity.id
_entity.type
_entity.pdbx_description
1 polymer ?
#
loop_
_entity_poly.entity_id
_entity_poly.type
_entity_poly.pdbx_seq_one_letter_code
_entity_poly.pdbx_strand_id
1 'polypeptide(L)'
;MHDFLPPQPQPPRTAAARPGPVRLAPLQGETNLSYLDRLADRYRLGVRDLIPALLQTGGGLFKGYRTDGEVYLNTEARARISAFSRVPEEILGRALPAWTAQEPLSPDGAGAAGRFRFGSVVPTAGEGCRLCTAARTGRTKPARLYLKPHTRICPRHGRWMLGTHWIDGGPADTEQVDLAGLPEMVTAHRRHLDLLRHRPDTARAFEVAHAVAVSWWAQPWPDEEQWPRRARQLTPPGTDPGWWRLLARDAVTYPETVALTSLLTDERTRQQLLADTGGHLPHTLAHTPALVAQLARATKRPWLAERIASTSAGPLLLWAQHCARDDADPAVADRLWTLHMAHRPRPIARELTAYRNAAQQPEKTALHLGLRHTSDQAFTTGLAHARAYAAVHGNLAAPIHSRFNGFTLGRWLSNNRKFAAMPPEHVAALEALDPWWRPPWTVMWQRFYYQARDHTRARGPLRPEHGFPTTSFGLGEWLYNQCTGYDDLHPAQQRLLADIGLTPEAVQAARPRRKHMATHFQRALACARAFASAHGTLVTATTDTVQDGLKLGQWLANQRSKDRAYQNRHGTPSPRALALSAIDPWWNPPWTLEWQRSWHQARTHVQDGHVLDAAAGFPGTSSALATWLTTQCAQYDTLQPDQQDLLAHIGLTADRARGAAARPAEREADFAVGLGYAHSYHATHRTLAAAIDTVHDGFQLGRWLRRQRQHARTDAHRGGPPSAAAKALDRIDPWWCPPWSLAWQRAWQHIHDQIKAGHHLDADHHFRSFAPAQRTWLRTQRNHYDNLHPDQQRLLAGIGLTSETAHTRPLNPYAETALAHARAYAAAHHTLAVAYSTVHDGFPLGRWLNDQRQQARRDTTPNARHQALTTIDPWWNPPWDLAWQRAYTRARTTQTRPTGLPADVRTWIRAQHTAWTHLRPQQQQLLTDLGIAPAGRRRTSRVYPTSPGLAHARAYAAVHGHLACSKDTRHDGFALGDWLTQKRRAARQGRLSPTTTQVLENLDPWWCPPWPHTWQRTYQQAKSHHHTGQDHSPTLQRWTEQQRTHWTTLHPTQQRLLTTIAIHPG
;
A
#
# COMPACT_ATOMS: atom_id res chain seq x y z
N MET A 1 68.72 20.98 39.48
CA MET A 1 68.70 20.60 38.05
C MET A 1 67.26 20.70 37.55
N HIS A 2 66.98 21.74 36.77
CA HIS A 2 65.71 21.96 36.07
C HIS A 2 66.01 21.79 34.59
N ASP A 3 65.41 20.79 33.94
CA ASP A 3 65.34 20.74 32.48
C ASP A 3 63.88 20.94 32.06
N PHE A 4 63.69 22.02 31.29
CA PHE A 4 62.44 22.40 30.65
C PHE A 4 62.21 21.55 29.40
N LEU A 5 61.00 21.00 29.24
CA LEU A 5 60.47 20.62 27.91
C LEU A 5 59.65 21.81 27.35
N PRO A 6 59.78 22.14 26.05
CA PRO A 6 59.16 23.33 25.48
C PRO A 6 57.65 23.16 25.26
N PRO A 7 56.86 24.25 25.28
CA PRO A 7 55.42 24.17 25.07
C PRO A 7 55.08 23.77 23.63
N GLN A 8 54.12 22.85 23.47
CA GLN A 8 53.57 22.49 22.17
C GLN A 8 52.85 23.67 21.50
N PRO A 9 52.84 23.77 20.15
CA PRO A 9 52.18 24.84 19.44
C PRO A 9 50.67 24.76 19.61
N GLN A 10 50.02 25.90 19.91
CA GLN A 10 48.56 25.99 19.84
C GLN A 10 48.06 25.70 18.41
N PRO A 11 46.91 25.00 18.23
CA PRO A 11 46.29 24.87 16.92
C PRO A 11 45.86 26.26 16.41
N PRO A 12 46.07 26.58 15.12
CA PRO A 12 45.80 27.91 14.60
C PRO A 12 44.31 28.25 14.70
N ARG A 13 44.01 29.45 15.24
CA ARG A 13 42.70 30.10 15.17
C ARG A 13 42.20 30.03 13.72
N THR A 14 40.94 29.64 13.52
CA THR A 14 40.24 29.66 12.24
C THR A 14 40.42 31.02 11.57
N ALA A 15 41.37 31.09 10.63
CA ALA A 15 41.59 32.28 9.83
C ALA A 15 40.30 32.56 9.05
N ALA A 16 39.66 33.70 9.33
CA ALA A 16 38.64 34.24 8.44
C ALA A 16 39.24 34.29 7.03
N ALA A 17 38.62 33.60 6.07
CA ALA A 17 39.13 33.51 4.71
C ALA A 17 39.36 34.93 4.17
N ARG A 18 40.62 35.28 3.89
CA ARG A 18 40.95 36.60 3.34
C ARG A 18 40.24 36.75 1.99
N PRO A 19 39.58 37.87 1.70
CA PRO A 19 38.87 38.08 0.44
C PRO A 19 39.88 38.10 -0.72
N GLY A 20 39.72 37.20 -1.69
CA GLY A 20 40.57 37.14 -2.88
C GLY A 20 40.44 38.43 -3.72
N PRO A 21 41.46 38.84 -4.49
CA PRO A 21 41.44 40.07 -5.28
C PRO A 21 40.41 40.08 -6.42
N VAL A 22 39.96 38.92 -6.88
CA VAL A 22 39.08 38.80 -8.07
C VAL A 22 37.62 38.62 -7.69
N ARG A 23 36.76 39.52 -8.20
CA ARG A 23 35.31 39.36 -8.17
C ARG A 23 34.83 38.61 -9.41
N LEU A 24 34.11 37.49 -9.24
CA LEU A 24 33.57 36.70 -10.35
C LEU A 24 32.04 36.67 -10.31
N ALA A 25 31.37 37.22 -11.32
CA ALA A 25 29.92 37.13 -11.40
C ALA A 25 29.47 35.71 -11.81
N PRO A 26 28.49 35.11 -11.09
CA PRO A 26 27.90 33.83 -11.48
C PRO A 26 26.98 33.99 -12.70
N LEU A 27 26.81 32.94 -13.49
CA LEU A 27 25.84 32.91 -14.58
C LEU A 27 24.53 32.23 -14.13
N GLN A 28 23.41 32.69 -14.65
CA GLN A 28 22.09 32.13 -14.33
C GLN A 28 21.99 30.67 -14.79
N GLY A 29 21.68 29.77 -13.85
CA GLY A 29 21.57 28.33 -14.09
C GLY A 29 22.92 27.59 -14.12
N GLU A 30 24.02 28.24 -13.72
CA GLU A 30 25.35 27.65 -13.71
C GLU A 30 25.52 26.61 -12.58
N THR A 31 26.29 25.55 -12.87
CA THR A 31 26.65 24.51 -11.89
C THR A 31 27.64 25.05 -10.86
N ASN A 32 27.62 24.54 -9.63
CA ASN A 32 28.57 24.99 -8.61
C ASN A 32 30.00 24.68 -9.09
N LEU A 33 30.24 23.49 -9.63
CA LEU A 33 31.54 23.08 -10.16
C LEU A 33 32.05 24.05 -11.24
N SER A 34 31.20 24.48 -12.19
CA SER A 34 31.60 25.45 -13.22
C SER A 34 31.99 26.80 -12.66
N TYR A 35 31.20 27.32 -11.71
CA TYR A 35 31.51 28.59 -11.07
C TYR A 35 32.85 28.52 -10.34
N LEU A 36 33.10 27.44 -9.59
CA LEU A 36 34.35 27.21 -8.87
C LEU A 36 35.54 27.00 -9.80
N ASP A 37 35.37 26.30 -10.92
CA ASP A 37 36.41 26.08 -11.91
C ASP A 37 36.78 27.37 -12.68
N ARG A 38 35.79 28.23 -12.97
CA ARG A 38 36.03 29.58 -13.50
C ARG A 38 36.66 30.51 -12.46
N LEU A 39 36.35 30.33 -11.18
CA LEU A 39 36.99 31.07 -10.10
C LEU A 39 38.46 30.68 -9.98
N ALA A 40 38.77 29.38 -9.99
CA ALA A 40 40.14 28.88 -9.96
C ALA A 40 40.97 29.35 -11.17
N ASP A 41 40.35 29.38 -12.35
CA ASP A 41 40.95 29.91 -13.58
C ASP A 41 41.45 31.35 -13.44
N ARG A 42 40.71 32.19 -12.69
CA ARG A 42 41.10 33.59 -12.46
C ARG A 42 42.41 33.72 -11.68
N TYR A 43 42.79 32.67 -10.95
CA TYR A 43 44.04 32.57 -10.22
C TYR A 43 45.08 31.70 -10.93
N ARG A 44 44.80 31.24 -12.16
CA ARG A 44 45.62 30.27 -12.92
C ARG A 44 45.86 28.96 -12.15
N LEU A 45 44.87 28.54 -11.36
CA LEU A 45 44.88 27.29 -10.60
C LEU A 45 43.79 26.35 -11.09
N GLY A 46 43.95 25.04 -10.87
CA GLY A 46 42.89 24.07 -11.07
C GLY A 46 41.86 24.14 -9.94
N VAL A 47 40.60 23.78 -10.24
CA VAL A 47 39.55 23.67 -9.22
C VAL A 47 39.91 22.69 -8.11
N ARG A 48 40.70 21.67 -8.45
CA ARG A 48 41.22 20.64 -7.52
C ARG A 48 42.31 21.15 -6.59
N ASP A 49 42.89 22.31 -6.89
CA ASP A 49 43.97 22.90 -6.10
C ASP A 49 43.41 24.04 -5.23
N LEU A 50 42.68 24.98 -5.86
CA LEU A 50 42.16 26.15 -5.15
C LEU A 50 41.09 25.79 -4.12
N ILE A 51 40.12 24.95 -4.48
CA ILE A 51 38.94 24.74 -3.62
C ILE A 51 39.28 23.94 -2.36
N PRO A 52 40.03 22.82 -2.42
CA PRO A 52 40.41 22.11 -1.20
C PRO A 52 41.26 22.99 -0.27
N ALA A 53 42.17 23.80 -0.83
CA ALA A 53 42.96 24.76 -0.06
C ALA A 53 42.08 25.84 0.61
N LEU A 54 41.11 26.41 -0.11
CA LEU A 54 40.18 27.42 0.40
C LEU A 54 39.28 26.88 1.52
N LEU A 55 38.83 25.63 1.37
CA LEU A 55 37.97 24.97 2.35
C LEU A 55 38.76 24.35 3.50
N GLN A 56 40.09 24.28 3.39
CA GLN A 56 40.97 23.54 4.32
C GLN A 56 40.55 22.06 4.45
N THR A 57 39.98 21.52 3.37
CA THR A 57 39.62 20.11 3.24
C THR A 57 40.76 19.41 2.52
N GLY A 58 41.25 18.27 3.03
CA GLY A 58 42.32 17.51 2.36
C GLY A 58 41.98 17.11 0.91
N GLY A 59 42.95 16.56 0.17
CA GLY A 59 42.84 16.26 -1.27
C GLY A 59 41.73 15.28 -1.70
N GLY A 60 40.94 14.74 -0.76
CA GLY A 60 39.86 13.79 -1.02
C GLY A 60 38.57 14.38 -1.62
N LEU A 61 38.38 15.72 -1.60
CA LEU A 61 37.13 16.36 -2.07
C LEU A 61 36.77 15.96 -3.51
N PHE A 62 37.77 15.87 -4.40
CA PHE A 62 37.60 15.56 -5.82
C PHE A 62 38.09 14.14 -6.18
N LYS A 63 38.03 13.18 -5.25
CA LYS A 63 38.36 11.78 -5.56
C LYS A 63 37.43 11.26 -6.66
N GLY A 64 38.02 10.75 -7.75
CA GLY A 64 37.26 10.33 -8.95
C GLY A 64 36.70 11.50 -9.76
N TYR A 65 37.40 12.65 -9.78
CA TYR A 65 37.03 13.85 -10.53
C TYR A 65 36.62 13.53 -11.97
N ARG A 66 35.46 14.06 -12.38
CA ARG A 66 34.92 14.01 -13.73
C ARG A 66 34.28 15.35 -14.06
N THR A 67 34.36 15.77 -15.31
CA THR A 67 33.75 17.05 -15.68
C THR A 67 32.23 17.01 -15.59
N ASP A 68 31.61 15.83 -15.78
CA ASP A 68 30.16 15.59 -15.61
C ASP A 68 29.66 15.58 -14.15
N GLY A 69 30.52 15.90 -13.19
CA GLY A 69 30.17 15.96 -11.77
C GLY A 69 29.63 17.30 -11.29
N GLU A 70 29.26 17.33 -10.01
CA GLU A 70 28.81 18.52 -9.29
C GLU A 70 29.37 18.53 -7.86
N VAL A 71 29.58 19.74 -7.33
CA VAL A 71 30.06 19.97 -5.96
C VAL A 71 28.92 20.51 -5.10
N TYR A 72 28.64 19.83 -4.00
CA TYR A 72 27.71 20.29 -2.97
C TYR A 72 28.50 20.83 -1.77
N LEU A 73 28.05 21.94 -1.20
CA LEU A 73 28.77 22.71 -0.19
C LEU A 73 27.89 22.95 1.02
N ASN A 74 28.46 22.86 2.22
CA ASN A 74 27.77 23.23 3.45
C ASN A 74 27.82 24.75 3.68
N THR A 75 27.05 25.24 4.64
CA THR A 75 26.94 26.68 4.93
C THR A 75 28.30 27.35 5.17
N GLU A 76 29.20 26.73 5.93
CA GLU A 76 30.52 27.29 6.18
C GLU A 76 31.40 27.36 4.93
N ALA A 77 31.36 26.32 4.08
CA ALA A 77 32.08 26.32 2.81
C ALA A 77 31.56 27.40 1.85
N ARG A 78 30.23 27.58 1.80
CA ARG A 78 29.59 28.64 0.99
C ARG A 78 29.97 30.03 1.48
N ALA A 79 29.99 30.26 2.80
CA ALA A 79 30.42 31.52 3.38
C ALA A 79 31.88 31.83 3.01
N ARG A 80 32.78 30.84 3.05
CA ARG A 80 34.19 31.00 2.63
C ARG A 80 34.32 31.33 1.14
N ILE A 81 33.57 30.64 0.28
CA ILE A 81 33.60 30.89 -1.17
C ILE A 81 32.98 32.25 -1.51
N SER A 82 31.88 32.63 -0.86
CA SER A 82 31.23 33.93 -0.97
C SER A 82 32.20 35.06 -0.60
N ALA A 83 32.85 34.96 0.56
CA ALA A 83 33.86 35.90 1.02
C ALA A 83 35.06 35.98 0.06
N PHE A 84 35.58 34.83 -0.38
CA PHE A 84 36.74 34.76 -1.27
C PHE A 84 36.45 35.35 -2.66
N SER A 85 35.25 35.09 -3.21
CA SER A 85 34.83 35.57 -4.52
C SER A 85 34.25 37.00 -4.52
N ARG A 86 34.05 37.61 -3.35
CA ARG A 86 33.43 38.93 -3.16
C ARG A 86 32.03 39.02 -3.80
N VAL A 87 31.28 37.92 -3.75
CA VAL A 87 29.89 37.86 -4.21
C VAL A 87 29.01 37.38 -3.06
N PRO A 88 28.04 38.20 -2.61
CA PRO A 88 27.10 37.83 -1.56
C PRO A 88 26.43 36.48 -1.82
N GLU A 89 26.16 35.73 -0.74
CA GLU A 89 25.60 34.38 -0.83
C GLU A 89 24.20 34.40 -1.46
N GLU A 90 23.44 35.48 -1.27
CA GLU A 90 22.12 35.67 -1.87
C GLU A 90 22.19 35.74 -3.40
N ILE A 91 23.25 36.34 -3.95
CA ILE A 91 23.45 36.43 -5.40
C ILE A 91 23.87 35.06 -5.96
N LEU A 92 24.78 34.36 -5.27
CA LEU A 92 25.19 33.01 -5.65
C LEU A 92 24.01 32.04 -5.58
N GLY A 93 23.21 32.09 -4.51
CA GLY A 93 22.04 31.23 -4.33
C GLY A 93 20.92 31.48 -5.35
N ARG A 94 20.80 32.70 -5.90
CA ARG A 94 19.86 32.99 -6.99
C ARG A 94 20.35 32.49 -8.34
N ALA A 95 21.66 32.54 -8.60
CA ALA A 95 22.23 32.20 -9.90
C ALA A 95 22.58 30.71 -10.04
N LEU A 96 23.03 30.06 -8.96
CA LEU A 96 23.54 28.69 -8.93
C LEU A 96 22.49 27.75 -8.30
N PRO A 97 21.78 26.92 -9.09
CA PRO A 97 20.64 26.15 -8.59
C PRO A 97 20.95 25.14 -7.48
N ALA A 98 22.19 24.64 -7.44
CA ALA A 98 22.64 23.66 -6.44
C ALA A 98 23.36 24.29 -5.26
N TRP A 99 23.41 25.63 -5.16
CA TRP A 99 24.20 26.32 -4.13
C TRP A 99 23.86 25.85 -2.72
N THR A 100 22.57 25.79 -2.38
CA THR A 100 22.07 25.34 -1.08
C THR A 100 21.57 23.89 -1.09
N ALA A 101 21.78 23.14 -2.18
CA ALA A 101 21.27 21.79 -2.34
C ALA A 101 22.20 20.76 -1.68
N GLN A 102 21.60 19.71 -1.09
CA GLN A 102 22.30 18.51 -0.59
C GLN A 102 23.52 18.80 0.30
N GLU A 103 23.34 19.61 1.35
CA GLU A 103 24.44 20.05 2.23
C GLU A 103 25.22 18.86 2.84
N PRO A 104 26.54 18.74 2.56
CA PRO A 104 27.37 17.71 3.15
C PRO A 104 27.66 18.01 4.62
N LEU A 105 27.77 16.95 5.43
CA LEU A 105 28.25 17.07 6.80
C LEU A 105 29.79 17.00 6.79
N SER A 106 30.43 17.87 7.58
CA SER A 106 31.86 17.78 7.88
C SER A 106 32.17 16.44 8.59
N PRO A 107 33.29 15.76 8.28
CA PRO A 107 33.70 14.53 8.97
C PRO A 107 33.70 14.67 10.50
N ASP A 108 34.10 15.84 11.00
CA ASP A 108 34.21 16.14 12.43
C ASP A 108 32.96 16.84 13.00
N GLY A 109 31.90 17.01 12.20
CA GLY A 109 30.66 17.67 12.60
C GLY A 109 30.74 19.21 12.72
N ALA A 110 31.93 19.80 12.58
CA ALA A 110 32.19 21.25 12.50
C ALA A 110 33.17 21.54 11.35
N GLY A 111 33.09 22.72 10.72
CA GLY A 111 34.00 23.12 9.65
C GLY A 111 33.39 23.15 8.24
N ALA A 112 34.09 23.82 7.33
CA ALA A 112 33.73 23.86 5.91
C ALA A 112 33.88 22.47 5.27
N ALA A 113 32.84 22.02 4.58
CA ALA A 113 32.81 20.72 3.93
C ALA A 113 32.22 20.81 2.52
N GLY A 114 32.80 20.03 1.62
CA GLY A 114 32.31 19.83 0.27
C GLY A 114 32.12 18.34 -0.03
N ARG A 115 31.25 18.03 -0.98
CA ARG A 115 31.09 16.67 -1.50
C ARG A 115 30.94 16.72 -3.02
N PHE A 116 31.84 16.04 -3.70
CA PHE A 116 31.77 15.82 -5.14
C PHE A 116 30.92 14.59 -5.46
N ARG A 117 30.01 14.72 -6.44
CA ARG A 117 29.19 13.63 -6.98
C ARG A 117 29.27 13.65 -8.51
N PHE A 118 29.04 12.52 -9.15
CA PHE A 118 29.06 12.39 -10.61
C PHE A 118 28.14 11.24 -11.05
N GLY A 119 27.87 11.15 -12.36
CA GLY A 119 27.00 10.13 -12.94
C GLY A 119 25.51 10.41 -12.72
N SER A 120 24.69 9.36 -12.62
CA SER A 120 23.22 9.46 -12.65
C SER A 120 22.58 10.19 -11.47
N VAL A 121 23.36 10.53 -10.44
CA VAL A 121 22.89 11.27 -9.26
C VAL A 121 22.99 12.80 -9.43
N VAL A 122 23.70 13.26 -10.46
CA VAL A 122 23.86 14.69 -10.80
C VAL A 122 22.83 15.06 -11.87
N PRO A 123 22.08 16.17 -11.70
CA PRO A 123 21.16 16.63 -12.74
C PRO A 123 21.89 16.92 -14.05
N THR A 124 21.23 16.71 -15.18
CA THR A 124 21.87 16.88 -16.50
C THR A 124 22.38 18.31 -16.68
N ALA A 125 23.68 18.42 -16.98
CA ALA A 125 24.37 19.67 -17.25
C ALA A 125 25.23 19.53 -18.50
N GLY A 126 25.57 20.66 -19.09
CA GLY A 126 26.43 20.76 -20.27
C GLY A 126 26.89 22.19 -20.48
N GLU A 127 27.68 22.44 -21.52
CA GLU A 127 28.15 23.78 -21.80
C GLU A 127 27.02 24.72 -22.20
N GLY A 128 26.89 25.85 -21.51
CA GLY A 128 26.07 26.96 -21.96
C GLY A 128 26.67 27.63 -23.20
N CYS A 129 25.84 28.27 -24.03
CA CYS A 129 26.25 28.91 -25.29
C CYS A 129 27.58 29.68 -25.16
N ARG A 130 28.62 29.22 -25.87
CA ARG A 130 30.00 29.77 -25.72
C ARG A 130 30.06 31.26 -26.04
N LEU A 131 29.33 31.70 -27.08
CA LEU A 131 29.24 33.09 -27.47
C LEU A 131 28.57 33.98 -26.39
N CYS A 132 27.50 33.49 -25.74
CA CYS A 132 26.88 34.19 -24.61
C CYS A 132 27.82 34.24 -23.40
N THR A 133 28.51 33.14 -23.11
CA THR A 133 29.45 33.06 -22.00
C THR A 133 30.61 34.02 -22.22
N ALA A 134 31.24 33.99 -23.39
CA ALA A 134 32.34 34.91 -23.73
C ALA A 134 31.90 36.37 -23.67
N ALA A 135 30.72 36.70 -24.21
CA ALA A 135 30.19 38.06 -24.14
C ALA A 135 29.91 38.54 -22.70
N ARG A 136 29.50 37.63 -21.80
CA ARG A 136 29.21 37.98 -20.39
C ARG A 136 30.44 37.98 -19.48
N THR A 137 31.44 37.17 -19.79
CA THR A 137 32.60 36.96 -18.90
C THR A 137 33.89 37.60 -19.41
N GLY A 138 33.92 38.00 -20.68
CA GLY A 138 35.12 38.50 -21.36
C GLY A 138 36.20 37.44 -21.57
N ARG A 139 35.88 36.15 -21.46
CA ARG A 139 36.84 35.03 -21.53
C ARG A 139 36.28 33.88 -22.35
N THR A 140 37.17 33.10 -22.96
CA THR A 140 36.82 31.93 -23.78
C THR A 140 36.46 30.69 -22.95
N LYS A 141 36.79 30.69 -21.65
CA LYS A 141 36.47 29.57 -20.75
C LYS A 141 34.95 29.35 -20.69
N PRO A 142 34.44 28.16 -21.06
CA PRO A 142 33.01 27.88 -21.07
C PRO A 142 32.44 27.83 -19.65
N ALA A 143 31.12 27.91 -19.56
CA ALA A 143 30.38 27.75 -18.33
C ALA A 143 29.40 26.60 -18.48
N ARG A 144 29.35 25.71 -17.50
CA ARG A 144 28.42 24.58 -17.51
C ARG A 144 27.13 24.96 -16.80
N LEU A 145 26.03 24.84 -17.52
CA LEU A 145 24.69 25.16 -17.03
C LEU A 145 23.88 23.87 -16.85
N TYR A 146 22.93 23.91 -15.92
CA TYR A 146 21.89 22.89 -15.85
C TYR A 146 21.01 22.95 -17.09
N LEU A 147 20.95 21.84 -17.84
CA LEU A 147 20.23 21.76 -19.10
C LEU A 147 18.88 21.10 -18.90
N LYS A 148 17.85 21.94 -18.73
CA LYS A 148 16.45 21.52 -18.85
C LYS A 148 16.07 21.46 -20.33
N PRO A 149 15.04 20.71 -20.73
CA PRO A 149 14.63 20.63 -22.13
C PRO A 149 14.35 21.98 -22.82
N HIS A 150 13.84 22.96 -22.08
CA HIS A 150 13.57 24.32 -22.57
C HIS A 150 14.76 25.28 -22.40
N THR A 151 15.93 24.84 -21.93
CA THR A 151 17.14 25.66 -21.84
C THR A 151 18.25 25.18 -22.77
N ARG A 152 17.99 24.17 -23.61
CA ARG A 152 18.98 23.57 -24.53
C ARG A 152 19.21 24.35 -25.82
N ILE A 153 18.35 25.30 -26.16
CA ILE A 153 18.53 26.15 -27.34
C ILE A 153 18.90 27.56 -26.87
N CYS A 154 19.95 28.11 -27.44
CA CYS A 154 20.25 29.53 -27.34
C CYS A 154 19.56 30.26 -28.51
N PRO A 155 18.45 31.00 -28.27
CA PRO A 155 17.73 31.67 -29.36
C PRO A 155 18.55 32.81 -29.98
N ARG A 156 19.48 33.41 -29.24
CA ARG A 156 20.32 34.51 -29.72
C ARG A 156 21.35 34.08 -30.76
N HIS A 157 21.94 32.90 -30.58
CA HIS A 157 23.04 32.41 -31.41
C HIS A 157 22.70 31.15 -32.21
N GLY A 158 21.46 30.67 -32.14
CA GLY A 158 21.02 29.48 -32.86
C GLY A 158 21.85 28.23 -32.53
N ARG A 159 22.20 28.04 -31.25
CA ARG A 159 23.01 26.89 -30.81
C ARG A 159 22.20 25.92 -29.97
N TRP A 160 22.33 24.63 -30.24
CA TRP A 160 21.89 23.57 -29.34
C TRP A 160 23.03 23.19 -28.39
N MET A 161 22.79 23.25 -27.08
CA MET A 161 23.74 22.84 -26.06
C MET A 161 23.64 21.33 -25.85
N LEU A 162 24.72 20.62 -26.21
CA LEU A 162 24.82 19.20 -25.93
C LEU A 162 25.07 19.00 -24.43
N GLY A 163 24.52 17.92 -23.88
CA GLY A 163 24.83 17.50 -22.52
C GLY A 163 26.25 16.94 -22.45
N THR A 164 26.87 16.97 -21.27
CA THR A 164 28.13 16.24 -21.08
C THR A 164 27.85 14.74 -21.02
N HIS A 165 28.46 13.98 -21.93
CA HIS A 165 28.38 12.53 -21.98
C HIS A 165 29.77 11.96 -21.71
N TRP A 166 29.92 11.13 -20.68
CA TRP A 166 31.22 10.57 -20.30
C TRP A 166 31.29 9.08 -20.64
N ILE A 167 32.29 8.70 -21.43
CA ILE A 167 32.44 7.39 -22.07
C ILE A 167 33.89 6.95 -21.89
N ASP A 168 34.12 5.71 -21.45
CA ASP A 168 35.45 5.07 -21.35
C ASP A 168 36.54 5.91 -20.66
N GLY A 169 36.16 6.70 -19.65
CA GLY A 169 37.12 7.50 -18.88
C GLY A 169 37.34 8.93 -19.35
N GLY A 170 36.63 9.40 -20.39
CA GLY A 170 36.66 10.80 -20.85
C GLY A 170 35.30 11.35 -21.30
N PRO A 171 35.16 12.68 -21.47
CA PRO A 171 33.98 13.27 -22.09
C PRO A 171 33.96 12.98 -23.60
N ALA A 172 32.77 12.83 -24.19
CA ALA A 172 32.60 12.79 -25.64
C ALA A 172 32.87 14.19 -26.22
N ASP A 173 33.66 14.26 -27.30
CA ASP A 173 34.21 15.49 -27.92
C ASP A 173 33.17 16.37 -28.62
N THR A 174 32.03 16.68 -28.00
CA THR A 174 31.10 17.64 -28.60
C THR A 174 30.19 18.33 -27.61
N GLU A 175 30.22 19.67 -27.67
CA GLU A 175 29.63 20.51 -26.64
C GLU A 175 28.45 21.35 -27.16
N GLN A 176 28.45 21.78 -28.43
CA GLN A 176 27.36 22.57 -29.04
C GLN A 176 27.18 22.29 -30.54
N VAL A 177 25.94 22.36 -31.04
CA VAL A 177 25.60 22.17 -32.46
C VAL A 177 24.97 23.44 -33.05
N ASP A 178 25.32 23.75 -34.31
CA ASP A 178 24.71 24.85 -35.07
C ASP A 178 23.28 24.49 -35.52
N LEU A 179 22.34 25.42 -35.38
CA LEU A 179 20.96 25.28 -35.83
C LEU A 179 20.62 26.22 -37.01
N ALA A 180 21.60 26.92 -37.60
CA ALA A 180 21.37 27.88 -38.68
C ALA A 180 20.55 27.31 -39.86
N GLY A 181 20.71 26.02 -40.18
CA GLY A 181 19.95 25.33 -41.23
C GLY A 181 18.60 24.73 -40.81
N LEU A 182 18.16 24.95 -39.57
CA LEU A 182 17.00 24.26 -38.97
C LEU A 182 16.06 25.22 -38.23
N PRO A 183 15.38 26.14 -38.95
CA PRO A 183 14.48 27.12 -38.34
C PRO A 183 13.31 26.49 -37.58
N GLU A 184 12.92 25.26 -37.92
CA GLU A 184 11.90 24.50 -37.20
C GLU A 184 12.23 24.29 -35.72
N MET A 185 13.52 24.22 -35.35
CA MET A 185 13.98 24.04 -33.97
C MET A 185 13.66 25.27 -33.11
N VAL A 186 13.90 26.46 -33.65
CA VAL A 186 13.63 27.74 -32.97
C VAL A 186 12.12 27.97 -32.83
N THR A 187 11.35 27.55 -33.84
CA THR A 187 9.88 27.60 -33.79
C THR A 187 9.32 26.64 -32.74
N ALA A 188 9.81 25.39 -32.69
CA ALA A 188 9.45 24.44 -31.64
C ALA A 188 9.84 24.96 -30.25
N HIS A 189 11.02 25.57 -30.11
CA HIS A 189 11.47 26.16 -28.86
C HIS A 189 10.55 27.26 -28.34
N ARG A 190 10.15 28.19 -29.21
CA ARG A 190 9.17 29.25 -28.85
C ARG A 190 7.85 28.65 -28.38
N ARG A 191 7.34 27.63 -29.09
CA ARG A 191 6.12 26.92 -28.69
C ARG A 191 6.26 26.23 -27.33
N HIS A 192 7.41 25.61 -27.06
CA HIS A 192 7.66 24.97 -25.76
C HIS A 192 7.66 25.98 -24.60
N LEU A 193 8.33 27.13 -24.78
CA LEU A 193 8.30 28.20 -23.78
C LEU A 193 6.88 28.73 -23.56
N ASP A 194 6.09 28.80 -24.64
CA ASP A 194 4.70 29.22 -24.55
C ASP A 194 3.82 28.24 -23.76
N LEU A 195 3.97 26.94 -24.01
CA LEU A 195 3.29 25.90 -23.24
C LEU A 195 3.65 25.96 -21.75
N LEU A 196 4.95 26.12 -21.43
CA LEU A 196 5.41 26.22 -20.04
C LEU A 196 4.83 27.43 -19.30
N ARG A 197 4.46 28.50 -20.00
CA ARG A 197 3.81 29.67 -19.41
C ARG A 197 2.32 29.47 -19.15
N HIS A 198 1.62 28.75 -20.04
CA HIS A 198 0.16 28.69 -20.04
C HIS A 198 -0.42 27.36 -19.54
N ARG A 199 0.37 26.29 -19.49
CA ARG A 199 -0.10 24.93 -19.17
C ARG A 199 0.77 24.34 -18.04
N PRO A 200 0.22 24.12 -16.82
CA PRO A 200 1.00 23.74 -15.64
C PRO A 200 1.69 22.37 -15.76
N ASP A 201 1.08 21.43 -16.48
CA ASP A 201 1.60 20.06 -16.62
C ASP A 201 2.63 19.90 -17.75
N THR A 202 2.97 20.96 -18.48
CA THR A 202 3.87 20.90 -19.65
C THR A 202 5.18 20.21 -19.37
N ALA A 203 5.80 20.45 -18.20
CA ALA A 203 7.07 19.84 -17.86
C ALA A 203 6.98 18.31 -17.77
N ARG A 204 5.91 17.79 -17.14
CA ARG A 204 5.70 16.34 -16.98
C ARG A 204 5.21 15.72 -18.30
N ALA A 205 4.35 16.41 -19.03
CA ALA A 205 3.92 16.01 -20.37
C ALA A 205 5.09 15.93 -21.35
N PHE A 206 6.07 16.83 -21.26
CA PHE A 206 7.29 16.79 -22.06
C PHE A 206 8.11 15.53 -21.79
N GLU A 207 8.19 15.06 -20.55
CA GLU A 207 8.90 13.81 -20.23
C GLU A 207 8.24 12.60 -20.90
N VAL A 208 6.89 12.53 -20.87
CA VAL A 208 6.14 11.47 -21.56
C VAL A 208 6.32 11.57 -23.07
N ALA A 209 6.17 12.77 -23.64
CA ALA A 209 6.37 13.02 -25.07
C ALA A 209 7.80 12.69 -25.54
N HIS A 210 8.81 12.98 -24.72
CA HIS A 210 10.21 12.66 -25.00
C HIS A 210 10.41 11.15 -25.02
N ALA A 211 9.83 10.43 -24.06
CA ALA A 211 9.85 8.97 -24.05
C ALA A 211 9.19 8.37 -25.31
N VAL A 212 8.05 8.92 -25.75
CA VAL A 212 7.38 8.51 -26.99
C VAL A 212 8.29 8.75 -28.19
N ALA A 213 8.81 9.97 -28.36
CA ALA A 213 9.68 10.31 -29.48
C ALA A 213 10.96 9.47 -29.53
N VAL A 214 11.60 9.19 -28.39
CA VAL A 214 12.77 8.32 -28.32
C VAL A 214 12.41 6.86 -28.64
N SER A 215 11.23 6.38 -28.19
CA SER A 215 10.78 5.02 -28.52
C SER A 215 10.53 4.84 -30.03
N TRP A 216 10.07 5.89 -30.71
CA TRP A 216 9.92 5.90 -32.16
C TRP A 216 11.28 6.05 -32.85
N TRP A 217 12.19 6.88 -32.34
CA TRP A 217 13.55 7.04 -32.88
C TRP A 217 14.34 5.74 -32.97
N ALA A 218 14.14 4.85 -32.00
CA ALA A 218 14.81 3.55 -31.93
C ALA A 218 14.27 2.52 -32.95
N GLN A 219 13.11 2.78 -33.58
CA GLN A 219 12.48 1.87 -34.51
C GLN A 219 12.91 2.16 -35.96
N PRO A 220 13.06 1.12 -36.81
CA PRO A 220 13.27 1.31 -38.22
C PRO A 220 11.96 1.72 -38.90
N TRP A 221 11.93 2.92 -39.45
CA TRP A 221 10.80 3.45 -40.23
C TRP A 221 11.26 3.65 -41.68
N PRO A 222 10.87 2.79 -42.63
CA PRO A 222 11.25 2.95 -44.03
C PRO A 222 10.80 4.30 -44.61
N ASP A 223 9.63 4.76 -44.20
CA ASP A 223 8.98 6.01 -44.66
C ASP A 223 9.50 7.28 -43.93
N GLU A 224 10.47 7.15 -43.00
CA GLU A 224 10.98 8.28 -42.20
C GLU A 224 12.14 9.02 -42.90
N GLU A 225 11.84 10.21 -43.41
CA GLU A 225 12.83 11.05 -44.08
C GLU A 225 13.33 12.24 -43.24
N GLN A 226 12.50 12.75 -42.33
CA GLN A 226 12.77 14.04 -41.68
C GLN A 226 13.90 13.96 -40.65
N TRP A 227 13.92 12.88 -39.87
CA TRP A 227 14.92 12.63 -38.84
C TRP A 227 16.32 12.33 -39.42
N PRO A 228 16.48 11.40 -40.38
CA PRO A 228 17.75 11.22 -41.07
C PRO A 228 18.26 12.49 -41.79
N ARG A 229 17.37 13.29 -42.40
CA ARG A 229 17.73 14.57 -43.02
C ARG A 229 18.31 15.55 -41.99
N ARG A 230 17.63 15.76 -40.87
CA ARG A 230 18.09 16.63 -39.77
C ARG A 230 19.39 16.13 -39.15
N ALA A 231 19.50 14.83 -38.90
CA ALA A 231 20.71 14.24 -38.35
C ALA A 231 21.93 14.52 -39.26
N ARG A 232 21.79 14.31 -40.57
CA ARG A 232 22.84 14.62 -41.57
C ARG A 232 23.21 16.10 -41.57
N GLN A 233 22.24 17.01 -41.54
CA GLN A 233 22.49 18.46 -41.51
C GLN A 233 23.20 18.92 -40.23
N LEU A 234 22.98 18.22 -39.11
CA LEU A 234 23.65 18.51 -37.83
C LEU A 234 25.03 17.83 -37.72
N THR A 235 25.38 16.90 -38.60
CA THR A 235 26.61 16.09 -38.49
C THR A 235 27.83 16.91 -38.89
N PRO A 236 28.82 17.10 -38.00
CA PRO A 236 30.06 17.76 -38.36
C PRO A 236 30.86 16.92 -39.37
N PRO A 237 31.60 17.53 -40.30
CA PRO A 237 32.43 16.82 -41.25
C PRO A 237 33.42 15.87 -40.55
N GLY A 238 33.60 14.67 -41.07
CA GLY A 238 34.57 13.69 -40.54
C GLY A 238 34.13 12.95 -39.26
N THR A 239 32.91 13.15 -38.78
CA THR A 239 32.38 12.44 -37.60
C THR A 239 31.65 11.16 -38.03
N ASP A 240 31.78 10.07 -37.25
CA ASP A 240 31.01 8.84 -37.49
C ASP A 240 29.49 9.13 -37.46
N PRO A 241 28.76 8.90 -38.58
CA PRO A 241 27.33 9.17 -38.65
C PRO A 241 26.50 8.40 -37.62
N GLY A 242 26.89 7.17 -37.27
CA GLY A 242 26.16 6.37 -36.29
C GLY A 242 26.33 6.90 -34.86
N TRP A 243 27.57 7.22 -34.49
CA TRP A 243 27.89 7.92 -33.24
C TRP A 243 27.14 9.26 -33.13
N TRP A 244 27.17 10.06 -34.19
CA TRP A 244 26.51 11.37 -34.20
C TRP A 244 25.00 11.27 -34.12
N ARG A 245 24.40 10.28 -34.79
CA ARG A 245 22.96 10.00 -34.71
C ARG A 245 22.50 9.81 -33.27
N LEU A 246 23.28 9.14 -32.43
CA LEU A 246 22.96 8.95 -31.01
C LEU A 246 23.15 10.23 -30.20
N LEU A 247 24.25 10.97 -30.41
CA LEU A 247 24.53 12.23 -29.70
C LEU A 247 23.48 13.31 -29.99
N ALA A 248 23.08 13.44 -31.26
CA ALA A 248 22.16 14.48 -31.71
C ALA A 248 20.67 14.10 -31.54
N ARG A 249 20.34 12.91 -31.04
CA ARG A 249 18.96 12.39 -30.94
C ARG A 249 17.99 13.42 -30.36
N ASP A 250 18.27 13.92 -29.17
CA ASP A 250 17.37 14.84 -28.47
C ASP A 250 17.21 16.18 -29.20
N ALA A 251 18.23 16.61 -29.97
CA ALA A 251 18.14 17.80 -30.82
C ALA A 251 17.27 17.52 -32.06
N VAL A 252 17.51 16.38 -32.72
CA VAL A 252 16.79 15.98 -33.92
C VAL A 252 15.30 15.77 -33.62
N THR A 253 14.94 15.10 -32.53
CA THR A 253 13.54 14.77 -32.18
C THR A 253 12.81 15.89 -31.45
N TYR A 254 13.47 17.00 -31.14
CA TYR A 254 12.90 18.08 -30.32
C TYR A 254 11.59 18.66 -30.87
N PRO A 255 11.44 18.95 -32.17
CA PRO A 255 10.19 19.47 -32.72
C PRO A 255 9.02 18.52 -32.53
N GLU A 256 9.23 17.22 -32.76
CA GLU A 256 8.21 16.19 -32.51
C GLU A 256 7.88 16.11 -31.02
N THR A 257 8.89 16.15 -30.14
CA THR A 257 8.64 16.11 -28.70
C THR A 257 7.76 17.28 -28.25
N VAL A 258 8.02 18.51 -28.72
CA VAL A 258 7.18 19.67 -28.39
C VAL A 258 5.77 19.58 -29.00
N ALA A 259 5.66 19.08 -30.22
CA ALA A 259 4.37 18.87 -30.87
C ALA A 259 3.52 17.85 -30.09
N LEU A 260 4.13 16.74 -29.66
CA LEU A 260 3.52 15.74 -28.80
C LEU A 260 3.11 16.35 -27.45
N THR A 261 3.99 17.11 -26.78
CA THR A 261 3.64 17.79 -25.52
C THR A 261 2.42 18.70 -25.68
N SER A 262 2.31 19.39 -26.81
CA SER A 262 1.15 20.24 -27.12
C SER A 262 -0.14 19.43 -27.22
N LEU A 263 -0.10 18.28 -27.89
CA LEU A 263 -1.26 17.40 -28.04
C LEU A 263 -1.65 16.74 -26.72
N LEU A 264 -0.68 16.19 -25.98
CA LEU A 264 -0.95 15.48 -24.73
C LEU A 264 -1.53 16.41 -23.65
N THR A 265 -1.16 17.70 -23.65
CA THR A 265 -1.69 18.71 -22.71
C THR A 265 -2.98 19.38 -23.19
N ASP A 266 -3.47 19.03 -24.38
CA ASP A 266 -4.68 19.61 -24.93
C ASP A 266 -5.92 18.85 -24.46
N GLU A 267 -6.82 19.59 -23.82
CA GLU A 267 -8.04 19.04 -23.22
C GLU A 267 -8.99 18.49 -24.29
N ARG A 268 -9.04 19.11 -25.47
CA ARG A 268 -9.84 18.61 -26.60
C ARG A 268 -9.35 17.25 -27.08
N THR A 269 -8.04 17.02 -27.08
CA THR A 269 -7.44 15.73 -27.43
C THR A 269 -7.90 14.65 -26.45
N ARG A 270 -7.92 14.96 -25.14
CA ARG A 270 -8.39 14.04 -24.10
C ARG A 270 -9.89 13.72 -24.23
N GLN A 271 -10.72 14.73 -24.47
CA GLN A 271 -12.17 14.54 -24.68
C GLN A 271 -12.48 13.67 -25.89
N GLN A 272 -11.77 13.90 -27.01
CA GLN A 272 -11.95 13.09 -28.21
C GLN A 272 -11.49 11.64 -27.99
N LEU A 273 -10.40 11.42 -27.23
CA LEU A 273 -9.95 10.09 -26.86
C LEU A 273 -11.01 9.34 -26.03
N LEU A 274 -11.64 10.02 -25.07
CA LEU A 274 -12.72 9.44 -24.27
C LEU A 274 -13.94 9.10 -25.14
N ALA A 275 -14.26 9.94 -26.12
CA ALA A 275 -15.33 9.67 -27.08
C ALA A 275 -15.00 8.46 -27.97
N ASP A 276 -13.77 8.38 -28.51
CA ASP A 276 -13.32 7.26 -29.35
C ASP A 276 -13.37 5.91 -28.61
N THR A 277 -13.08 5.92 -27.30
CA THR A 277 -13.02 4.72 -26.47
C THR A 277 -14.35 4.33 -25.83
N GLY A 278 -15.35 5.21 -25.83
CA GLY A 278 -16.63 4.98 -25.17
C GLY A 278 -16.51 4.69 -23.67
N GLY A 279 -15.45 5.19 -23.02
CA GLY A 279 -15.14 4.89 -21.61
C GLY A 279 -14.47 3.53 -21.36
N HIS A 280 -14.21 2.73 -22.41
CA HIS A 280 -13.47 1.48 -22.28
C HIS A 280 -11.95 1.68 -22.31
N LEU A 281 -11.21 0.78 -21.67
CA LEU A 281 -9.75 0.83 -21.68
C LEU A 281 -9.19 0.44 -23.07
N PRO A 282 -8.44 1.31 -23.78
CA PRO A 282 -7.88 0.96 -25.08
C PRO A 282 -6.79 -0.11 -24.96
N HIS A 283 -6.96 -1.22 -25.68
CA HIS A 283 -5.94 -2.29 -25.80
C HIS A 283 -4.78 -1.91 -26.74
N THR A 284 -5.10 -1.23 -27.83
CA THR A 284 -4.16 -0.66 -28.80
C THR A 284 -4.57 0.77 -29.15
N LEU A 285 -3.69 1.51 -29.81
CA LEU A 285 -4.00 2.87 -30.30
C LEU A 285 -5.03 2.88 -31.45
N ALA A 286 -5.38 1.74 -32.04
CA ALA A 286 -6.47 1.64 -33.01
C ALA A 286 -7.84 1.98 -32.40
N HIS A 287 -7.98 1.88 -31.08
CA HIS A 287 -9.19 2.32 -30.36
C HIS A 287 -9.19 3.84 -30.06
N THR A 288 -8.18 4.58 -30.50
CA THR A 288 -8.09 6.04 -30.38
C THR A 288 -7.75 6.69 -31.74
N PRO A 289 -8.54 6.42 -32.80
CA PRO A 289 -8.22 6.84 -34.17
C PRO A 289 -8.04 8.36 -34.31
N ALA A 290 -8.79 9.17 -33.55
CA ALA A 290 -8.64 10.61 -33.61
C ALA A 290 -7.31 11.09 -33.01
N LEU A 291 -6.87 10.49 -31.90
CA LEU A 291 -5.54 10.75 -31.32
C LEU A 291 -4.46 10.40 -32.36
N VAL A 292 -4.53 9.20 -32.95
CA VAL A 292 -3.57 8.73 -33.94
C VAL A 292 -3.51 9.67 -35.17
N ALA A 293 -4.65 10.12 -35.67
CA ALA A 293 -4.72 11.08 -36.77
C ALA A 293 -4.15 12.46 -36.39
N GLN A 294 -4.40 12.94 -35.16
CA GLN A 294 -3.83 14.18 -34.66
C GLN A 294 -2.30 14.09 -34.52
N LEU A 295 -1.78 12.96 -34.04
CA LEU A 295 -0.34 12.70 -33.93
C LEU A 295 0.35 12.72 -35.31
N ALA A 296 -0.23 12.04 -36.31
CA ALA A 296 0.26 12.05 -37.68
C ALA A 296 0.31 13.46 -38.27
N ARG A 297 -0.75 14.27 -38.05
CA ARG A 297 -0.79 15.68 -38.49
C ARG A 297 0.24 16.55 -37.76
N ALA A 298 0.31 16.45 -36.43
CA ALA A 298 1.17 17.31 -35.61
C ALA A 298 2.67 17.02 -35.85
N THR A 299 3.02 15.77 -36.15
CA THR A 299 4.38 15.35 -36.49
C THR A 299 4.68 15.44 -37.99
N LYS A 300 3.72 15.85 -38.81
CA LYS A 300 3.80 15.91 -40.28
C LYS A 300 4.22 14.58 -40.92
N ARG A 301 3.67 13.48 -40.42
CA ARG A 301 3.94 12.11 -40.86
C ARG A 301 2.63 11.37 -41.11
N PRO A 302 2.05 11.46 -42.32
CA PRO A 302 0.77 10.81 -42.62
C PRO A 302 0.86 9.27 -42.45
N TRP A 303 1.99 8.67 -42.82
CA TRP A 303 2.25 7.23 -42.66
C TRP A 303 2.25 6.76 -41.19
N LEU A 304 2.47 7.66 -40.23
CA LEU A 304 2.58 7.29 -38.82
C LEU A 304 1.29 6.67 -38.29
N ALA A 305 0.14 7.14 -38.78
CA ALA A 305 -1.17 6.71 -38.29
C ALA A 305 -1.37 5.19 -38.42
N GLU A 306 -1.10 4.67 -39.60
CA GLU A 306 -1.22 3.23 -39.89
C GLU A 306 -0.24 2.41 -39.06
N ARG A 307 0.99 2.90 -38.92
CA ARG A 307 2.07 2.19 -38.22
C ARG A 307 1.83 2.07 -36.71
N ILE A 308 1.32 3.13 -36.08
CA ILE A 308 1.16 3.13 -34.61
C ILE A 308 -0.20 2.61 -34.17
N ALA A 309 -1.20 2.45 -35.04
CA ALA A 309 -2.52 1.97 -34.66
C ALA A 309 -2.49 0.59 -33.97
N SER A 310 -1.62 -0.31 -34.42
CA SER A 310 -1.44 -1.63 -33.80
C SER A 310 -0.64 -1.62 -32.49
N THR A 311 -0.09 -0.46 -32.09
CA THR A 311 0.72 -0.33 -30.87
C THR A 311 -0.11 -0.70 -29.64
N SER A 312 0.35 -1.73 -28.96
CA SER A 312 -0.22 -2.35 -27.76
C SER A 312 0.62 -2.10 -26.48
N ALA A 313 1.72 -1.36 -26.60
CA ALA A 313 2.65 -1.07 -25.53
C ALA A 313 3.31 0.30 -25.65
N GLY A 314 3.92 0.75 -24.56
CA GLY A 314 4.74 1.96 -24.57
C GLY A 314 4.09 3.16 -23.90
N PRO A 315 4.84 4.26 -23.79
CA PRO A 315 4.42 5.42 -23.00
C PRO A 315 3.14 6.09 -23.54
N LEU A 316 2.92 6.09 -24.85
CA LEU A 316 1.74 6.72 -25.46
C LEU A 316 0.45 5.96 -25.15
N LEU A 317 0.46 4.62 -25.29
CA LEU A 317 -0.71 3.80 -24.95
C LEU A 317 -0.99 3.86 -23.45
N LEU A 318 0.04 3.82 -22.60
CA LEU A 318 -0.15 3.96 -21.16
C LEU A 318 -0.79 5.29 -20.78
N TRP A 319 -0.36 6.39 -21.41
CA TRP A 319 -1.01 7.69 -21.24
C TRP A 319 -2.48 7.63 -21.67
N ALA A 320 -2.80 7.06 -22.84
CA ALA A 320 -4.18 6.90 -23.30
C ALA A 320 -5.04 6.05 -22.34
N GLN A 321 -4.48 4.96 -21.81
CA GLN A 321 -5.13 4.11 -20.82
C GLN A 321 -5.34 4.84 -19.48
N HIS A 322 -4.43 5.73 -19.09
CA HIS A 322 -4.61 6.58 -17.92
C HIS A 322 -5.70 7.63 -18.13
N CYS A 323 -5.81 8.20 -19.33
CA CYS A 323 -6.94 9.07 -19.68
C CYS A 323 -8.28 8.34 -19.58
N ALA A 324 -8.38 7.11 -20.10
CA ALA A 324 -9.61 6.32 -20.06
C ALA A 324 -10.01 5.83 -18.65
N ARG A 325 -9.06 5.79 -17.70
CA ARG A 325 -9.28 5.36 -16.30
C ARG A 325 -9.63 6.50 -15.35
N ASP A 326 -9.81 7.72 -15.85
CA ASP A 326 -10.01 8.93 -15.05
C ASP A 326 -11.41 8.95 -14.41
N ASP A 327 -11.66 8.02 -13.48
CA ASP A 327 -12.71 8.08 -12.47
C ASP A 327 -12.25 9.13 -11.45
N ALA A 328 -12.88 10.31 -11.48
CA ALA A 328 -12.87 11.48 -10.57
C ALA A 328 -12.16 11.43 -9.18
N ASP A 329 -11.00 10.79 -9.05
CA ASP A 329 -10.16 10.69 -7.85
C ASP A 329 -8.91 11.55 -8.06
N PRO A 330 -8.74 12.64 -7.30
CA PRO A 330 -7.56 13.51 -7.41
C PRO A 330 -6.23 12.79 -7.12
N ALA A 331 -6.22 11.61 -6.48
CA ALA A 331 -5.02 10.78 -6.33
C ALA A 331 -4.58 10.09 -7.64
N VAL A 332 -5.45 10.02 -8.66
CA VAL A 332 -5.17 9.42 -9.98
C VAL A 332 -4.63 10.45 -10.96
N ALA A 333 -4.93 11.75 -10.82
CA ALA A 333 -4.37 12.82 -11.66
C ALA A 333 -2.83 12.84 -11.67
N ASP A 334 -2.19 12.45 -10.55
CA ASP A 334 -0.72 12.34 -10.46
C ASP A 334 -0.14 11.18 -11.29
N ARG A 335 -0.98 10.19 -11.66
CA ARG A 335 -0.59 9.01 -12.45
C ARG A 335 -0.57 9.27 -13.96
N LEU A 336 -1.32 10.24 -14.46
CA LEU A 336 -1.40 10.56 -15.90
C LEU A 336 -0.02 10.81 -16.52
N TRP A 337 0.84 11.51 -15.78
CA TRP A 337 2.19 11.87 -16.22
C TRP A 337 3.28 10.96 -15.63
N THR A 338 2.91 9.81 -15.05
CA THR A 338 3.88 8.92 -14.44
C THR A 338 4.60 8.09 -15.49
N LEU A 339 5.87 8.43 -15.74
CA LEU A 339 6.74 7.66 -16.64
C LEU A 339 7.47 6.54 -15.89
N HIS A 340 7.04 5.30 -16.12
CA HIS A 340 7.67 4.12 -15.53
C HIS A 340 9.10 3.91 -16.05
N MET A 341 9.98 3.33 -15.22
CA MET A 341 11.40 3.14 -15.53
C MET A 341 11.65 2.41 -16.87
N ALA A 342 10.80 1.44 -17.23
CA ALA A 342 10.90 0.68 -18.48
C ALA A 342 10.70 1.53 -19.75
N HIS A 343 10.04 2.69 -19.64
CA HIS A 343 9.81 3.60 -20.76
C HIS A 343 10.70 4.85 -20.70
N ARG A 344 11.55 4.98 -19.66
CA ARG A 344 12.47 6.11 -19.58
C ARG A 344 13.57 5.95 -20.63
N PRO A 345 13.81 6.98 -21.48
CA PRO A 345 14.94 6.98 -22.40
C PRO A 345 16.25 6.63 -21.71
N ARG A 346 17.08 5.80 -22.36
CA ARG A 346 18.41 5.53 -21.83
C ARG A 346 19.27 6.80 -21.90
N PRO A 347 20.20 6.98 -20.95
CA PRO A 347 21.20 8.03 -21.08
C PRO A 347 22.01 7.82 -22.37
N ILE A 348 22.16 8.88 -23.16
CA ILE A 348 22.92 8.87 -24.42
C ILE A 348 24.32 8.27 -24.23
N ALA A 349 25.00 8.57 -23.11
CA ALA A 349 26.29 7.97 -22.77
C ALA A 349 26.30 6.44 -22.78
N ARG A 350 25.22 5.78 -22.29
CA ARG A 350 25.11 4.32 -22.31
C ARG A 350 24.88 3.77 -23.72
N GLU A 351 24.09 4.46 -24.53
CA GLU A 351 23.86 4.07 -25.93
C GLU A 351 25.15 4.18 -26.74
N LEU A 352 25.95 5.23 -26.51
CA LEU A 352 27.24 5.41 -27.16
C LEU A 352 28.28 4.37 -26.73
N THR A 353 28.34 4.03 -25.44
CA THR A 353 29.18 2.91 -24.96
C THR A 353 28.76 1.60 -25.64
N ALA A 354 27.46 1.32 -25.73
CA ALA A 354 26.97 0.10 -26.38
C ALA A 354 27.30 0.07 -27.87
N TYR A 355 27.13 1.19 -28.58
CA TYR A 355 27.47 1.32 -29.99
C TYR A 355 28.96 1.07 -30.24
N ARG A 356 29.85 1.64 -29.42
CA ARG A 356 31.30 1.39 -29.50
C ARG A 356 31.66 -0.06 -29.21
N ASN A 357 31.05 -0.66 -28.19
CA ASN A 357 31.26 -2.07 -27.87
C ASN A 357 30.80 -2.99 -29.00
N ALA A 358 29.65 -2.69 -29.64
CA ALA A 358 29.14 -3.46 -30.77
C ALA A 358 30.06 -3.35 -32.00
N ALA A 359 30.64 -2.17 -32.24
CA ALA A 359 31.65 -1.99 -33.28
C ALA A 359 32.94 -2.80 -33.02
N GLN A 360 33.25 -3.10 -31.75
CA GLN A 360 34.43 -3.88 -31.35
C GLN A 360 34.16 -5.39 -31.22
N GLN A 361 32.93 -5.82 -30.94
CA GLN A 361 32.53 -7.22 -30.74
C GLN A 361 31.11 -7.49 -31.30
N PRO A 362 30.98 -7.77 -32.60
CA PRO A 362 29.68 -7.89 -33.27
C PRO A 362 28.85 -9.11 -32.80
N GLU A 363 29.48 -10.17 -32.28
CA GLU A 363 28.79 -11.43 -31.93
C GLU A 363 28.01 -11.41 -30.60
N LYS A 364 28.10 -10.33 -29.80
CA LYS A 364 27.61 -10.33 -28.41
C LYS A 364 26.45 -9.39 -28.07
N THR A 365 25.73 -8.82 -29.05
CA THR A 365 24.77 -7.75 -28.74
C THR A 365 23.33 -8.03 -29.18
N ALA A 366 22.49 -8.44 -28.23
CA ALA A 366 21.07 -8.12 -28.24
C ALA A 366 20.84 -6.88 -27.35
N LEU A 367 20.44 -5.77 -27.97
CA LEU A 367 20.03 -4.56 -27.27
C LEU A 367 18.68 -4.80 -26.57
N HIS A 368 18.68 -5.19 -25.29
CA HIS A 368 17.45 -5.32 -24.50
C HIS A 368 17.25 -4.12 -23.58
N LEU A 369 16.13 -3.41 -23.73
CA LEU A 369 15.82 -2.10 -23.16
C LEU A 369 15.64 -2.13 -21.62
N GLY A 370 16.74 -2.01 -20.88
CA GLY A 370 16.76 -1.24 -19.62
C GLY A 370 16.61 -2.04 -18.34
N LEU A 371 16.78 -3.35 -18.39
CA LEU A 371 16.64 -4.26 -17.25
C LEU A 371 17.99 -4.84 -16.80
N ARG A 372 18.02 -5.39 -15.58
CA ARG A 372 19.19 -6.14 -15.10
C ARG A 372 19.26 -7.44 -15.91
N HIS A 373 20.44 -7.89 -16.28
CA HIS A 373 20.65 -9.16 -17.01
C HIS A 373 19.86 -10.35 -16.43
N THR A 374 19.68 -10.39 -15.10
CA THR A 374 18.93 -11.43 -14.40
C THR A 374 17.41 -11.41 -14.64
N SER A 375 16.80 -10.25 -14.88
CA SER A 375 15.35 -10.18 -15.18
C SER A 375 15.03 -10.59 -16.61
N ASP A 376 15.94 -10.37 -17.56
CA ASP A 376 15.75 -10.77 -18.96
C ASP A 376 15.86 -12.29 -19.13
N GLN A 377 16.79 -12.93 -18.40
CA GLN A 377 16.86 -14.40 -18.34
C GLN A 377 15.59 -15.02 -17.72
N ALA A 378 15.07 -14.41 -16.64
CA ALA A 378 13.83 -14.86 -16.01
C ALA A 378 12.61 -14.69 -16.95
N PHE A 379 12.57 -13.60 -17.73
CA PHE A 379 11.55 -13.40 -18.75
C PHE A 379 11.66 -14.44 -19.86
N THR A 380 12.86 -14.65 -20.41
CA THR A 380 13.13 -15.63 -21.47
C THR A 380 12.69 -17.04 -21.08
N THR A 381 12.99 -17.46 -19.84
CA THR A 381 12.57 -18.75 -19.30
C THR A 381 11.03 -18.84 -19.24
N GLY A 382 10.37 -17.82 -18.70
CA GLY A 382 8.91 -17.79 -18.64
C GLY A 382 8.23 -17.76 -20.01
N LEU A 383 8.83 -17.05 -20.97
CA LEU A 383 8.36 -16.98 -22.36
C LEU A 383 8.44 -18.36 -23.05
N ALA A 384 9.48 -19.15 -22.80
CA ALA A 384 9.58 -20.51 -23.32
C ALA A 384 8.43 -21.40 -22.82
N HIS A 385 8.10 -21.31 -21.52
CA HIS A 385 6.95 -22.02 -20.95
C HIS A 385 5.60 -21.48 -21.48
N ALA A 386 5.49 -20.18 -21.70
CA ALA A 386 4.31 -19.58 -22.31
C ALA A 386 4.10 -20.06 -23.75
N ARG A 387 5.18 -20.15 -24.55
CA ARG A 387 5.14 -20.71 -25.91
C ARG A 387 4.68 -22.17 -25.91
N ALA A 388 5.23 -22.98 -25.00
CA ALA A 388 4.83 -24.38 -24.89
C ALA A 388 3.35 -24.53 -24.46
N TYR A 389 2.87 -23.67 -23.55
CA TYR A 389 1.45 -23.64 -23.18
C TYR A 389 0.54 -23.20 -24.33
N ALA A 390 0.93 -22.13 -25.05
CA ALA A 390 0.19 -21.64 -26.20
C ALA A 390 0.12 -22.67 -27.33
N ALA A 391 1.17 -23.48 -27.53
CA ALA A 391 1.14 -24.57 -28.52
C ALA A 391 0.08 -25.65 -28.20
N VAL A 392 -0.19 -25.91 -26.92
CA VAL A 392 -1.19 -26.92 -26.49
C VAL A 392 -2.60 -26.34 -26.43
N HIS A 393 -2.76 -25.11 -25.93
CA HIS A 393 -4.06 -24.53 -25.63
C HIS A 393 -4.53 -23.47 -26.65
N GLY A 394 -3.64 -23.02 -27.54
CA GLY A 394 -3.92 -21.97 -28.53
C GLY A 394 -4.25 -20.61 -27.92
N ASN A 395 -3.86 -20.37 -26.67
CA ASN A 395 -4.03 -19.11 -25.93
C ASN A 395 -3.16 -19.07 -24.66
N LEU A 396 -3.09 -17.90 -24.01
CA LEU A 396 -2.37 -17.69 -22.76
C LEU A 396 -3.31 -17.47 -21.55
N ALA A 397 -4.60 -17.83 -21.62
CA ALA A 397 -5.57 -17.64 -20.53
C ALA A 397 -5.45 -18.69 -19.40
N ALA A 398 -4.23 -18.95 -18.94
CA ALA A 398 -3.95 -19.94 -17.91
C ALA A 398 -4.50 -19.52 -16.51
N PRO A 399 -5.09 -20.44 -15.72
CA PRO A 399 -5.48 -20.18 -14.34
C PRO A 399 -4.30 -19.75 -13.46
N ILE A 400 -4.50 -18.90 -12.45
CA ILE A 400 -3.40 -18.34 -11.65
C ILE A 400 -2.54 -19.40 -10.93
N HIS A 401 -3.14 -20.52 -10.53
CA HIS A 401 -2.45 -21.63 -9.86
C HIS A 401 -1.91 -22.69 -10.83
N SER A 402 -2.09 -22.49 -12.14
CA SER A 402 -1.62 -23.45 -13.14
C SER A 402 -0.09 -23.56 -13.14
N ARG A 403 0.38 -24.80 -13.16
CA ARG A 403 1.75 -25.17 -13.44
C ARG A 403 1.81 -25.84 -14.81
N PHE A 404 2.81 -25.51 -15.60
CA PHE A 404 3.04 -26.10 -16.92
C PHE A 404 4.50 -26.49 -17.03
N ASN A 405 4.79 -27.77 -17.27
CA ASN A 405 6.14 -28.35 -17.24
C ASN A 405 6.94 -27.96 -15.97
N GLY A 406 6.31 -28.10 -14.79
CA GLY A 406 6.91 -27.76 -13.49
C GLY A 406 7.01 -26.26 -13.18
N PHE A 407 6.87 -25.37 -14.18
CA PHE A 407 6.92 -23.91 -14.02
C PHE A 407 5.58 -23.32 -13.61
N THR A 408 5.58 -22.34 -12.68
CA THR A 408 4.35 -21.66 -12.20
C THR A 408 3.84 -20.63 -13.21
N LEU A 409 3.46 -21.08 -14.40
CA LEU A 409 3.08 -20.23 -15.53
C LEU A 409 1.92 -19.29 -15.22
N GLY A 410 0.88 -19.78 -14.54
CA GLY A 410 -0.29 -18.96 -14.17
C GLY A 410 0.08 -17.72 -13.36
N ARG A 411 0.99 -17.88 -12.39
CA ARG A 411 1.48 -16.77 -11.57
C ARG A 411 2.42 -15.85 -12.35
N TRP A 412 3.25 -16.40 -13.23
CA TRP A 412 4.13 -15.62 -14.10
C TRP A 412 3.32 -14.74 -15.07
N LEU A 413 2.32 -15.29 -15.76
CA LEU A 413 1.41 -14.52 -16.62
C LEU A 413 0.62 -13.47 -15.83
N SER A 414 0.12 -13.83 -14.64
CA SER A 414 -0.57 -12.86 -13.77
C SER A 414 0.33 -11.70 -13.37
N ASN A 415 1.62 -11.93 -13.11
CA ASN A 415 2.57 -10.87 -12.77
C ASN A 415 2.82 -9.96 -13.99
N ASN A 416 3.12 -10.54 -15.16
CA ASN A 416 3.34 -9.77 -16.38
C ASN A 416 2.12 -8.91 -16.76
N ARG A 417 0.90 -9.43 -16.59
CA ARG A 417 -0.35 -8.66 -16.81
C ARG A 417 -0.54 -7.48 -15.85
N LYS A 418 -0.05 -7.59 -14.61
CA LYS A 418 -0.16 -6.51 -13.61
C LYS A 418 0.80 -5.36 -13.90
N PHE A 419 1.96 -5.63 -14.48
CA PHE A 419 2.95 -4.59 -14.78
C PHE A 419 2.61 -3.88 -16.09
N ALA A 420 2.06 -2.67 -15.99
CA ALA A 420 1.71 -1.78 -17.11
C ALA A 420 2.90 -1.51 -18.04
N ALA A 421 4.07 -1.31 -17.46
CA ALA A 421 5.24 -0.88 -18.18
C ALA A 421 6.27 -2.01 -18.32
N MET A 422 6.09 -2.79 -19.39
CA MET A 422 7.05 -3.79 -19.85
C MET A 422 7.82 -3.26 -21.07
N PRO A 423 9.03 -3.77 -21.33
CA PRO A 423 9.73 -3.50 -22.59
C PRO A 423 8.85 -3.89 -23.80
N PRO A 424 8.78 -3.07 -24.86
CA PRO A 424 7.99 -3.38 -26.05
C PRO A 424 8.32 -4.74 -26.66
N GLU A 425 9.58 -5.17 -26.63
CA GLU A 425 10.03 -6.47 -27.12
C GLU A 425 9.41 -7.65 -26.35
N HIS A 426 9.23 -7.50 -25.03
CA HIS A 426 8.60 -8.51 -24.19
C HIS A 426 7.10 -8.59 -24.45
N VAL A 427 6.46 -7.44 -24.69
CA VAL A 427 5.04 -7.40 -25.08
C VAL A 427 4.84 -8.06 -26.43
N ALA A 428 5.62 -7.68 -27.44
CA ALA A 428 5.56 -8.25 -28.78
C ALA A 428 5.75 -9.79 -28.77
N ALA A 429 6.69 -10.29 -27.96
CA ALA A 429 6.92 -11.73 -27.83
C ALA A 429 5.72 -12.50 -27.23
N LEU A 430 4.97 -11.89 -26.30
CA LEU A 430 3.77 -12.47 -25.73
C LEU A 430 2.55 -12.33 -26.64
N GLU A 431 2.44 -11.21 -27.35
CA GLU A 431 1.35 -10.96 -28.32
C GLU A 431 1.43 -11.87 -29.53
N ALA A 432 2.63 -12.21 -29.98
CA ALA A 432 2.84 -13.22 -31.00
C ALA A 432 2.29 -14.59 -30.61
N LEU A 433 2.15 -14.88 -29.30
CA LEU A 433 1.55 -16.12 -28.79
C LEU A 433 0.04 -15.99 -28.58
N ASP A 434 -0.43 -14.85 -28.06
CA ASP A 434 -1.84 -14.55 -27.84
C ASP A 434 -2.04 -13.02 -27.89
N PRO A 435 -2.72 -12.47 -28.92
CA PRO A 435 -2.98 -11.02 -29.02
C PRO A 435 -3.76 -10.46 -27.83
N TRP A 436 -4.49 -11.33 -27.12
CA TRP A 436 -5.27 -11.02 -25.93
C TRP A 436 -4.59 -11.55 -24.66
N TRP A 437 -3.27 -11.76 -24.64
CA TRP A 437 -2.56 -12.21 -23.43
C TRP A 437 -2.78 -11.26 -22.25
N ARG A 438 -3.03 -9.97 -22.52
CA ARG A 438 -3.35 -8.91 -21.56
C ARG A 438 -4.63 -8.17 -21.97
N PRO A 439 -5.82 -8.78 -21.78
CA PRO A 439 -7.05 -8.18 -22.24
C PRO A 439 -7.48 -7.01 -21.32
N PRO A 440 -8.26 -6.03 -21.83
CA PRO A 440 -8.86 -4.98 -21.01
C PRO A 440 -10.01 -5.49 -20.11
N TRP A 441 -10.46 -6.73 -20.29
CA TRP A 441 -11.44 -7.43 -19.46
C TRP A 441 -10.81 -8.50 -18.55
N THR A 442 -11.62 -9.20 -17.76
CA THR A 442 -11.12 -10.23 -16.84
C THR A 442 -10.60 -11.47 -17.57
N VAL A 443 -9.50 -12.05 -17.10
CA VAL A 443 -9.00 -13.35 -17.62
C VAL A 443 -10.04 -14.46 -17.48
N MET A 444 -10.95 -14.35 -16.50
CA MET A 444 -12.06 -15.29 -16.36
C MET A 444 -13.02 -15.24 -17.56
N TRP A 445 -13.41 -14.04 -18.01
CA TRP A 445 -14.19 -13.89 -19.24
C TRP A 445 -13.48 -14.52 -20.43
N GLN A 446 -12.18 -14.26 -20.58
CA GLN A 446 -11.38 -14.80 -21.68
C GLN A 446 -11.33 -16.35 -21.67
N ARG A 447 -11.28 -16.96 -20.49
CA ARG A 447 -11.34 -18.42 -20.35
C ARG A 447 -12.66 -19.01 -20.80
N PHE A 448 -13.79 -18.39 -20.42
CA PHE A 448 -15.10 -18.82 -20.89
C PHE A 448 -15.27 -18.60 -22.39
N TYR A 449 -14.73 -17.51 -22.94
CA TYR A 449 -14.68 -17.29 -24.37
C TYR A 449 -13.94 -18.41 -25.11
N TYR A 450 -12.73 -18.78 -24.68
CA TYR A 450 -12.00 -19.88 -25.30
C TYR A 450 -12.72 -21.21 -25.13
N GLN A 451 -13.39 -21.44 -24.00
CA GLN A 451 -14.26 -22.60 -23.82
C GLN A 451 -15.44 -22.62 -24.81
N ALA A 452 -16.05 -21.46 -25.09
CA ALA A 452 -17.11 -21.31 -26.09
C ALA A 452 -16.58 -21.54 -27.51
N ARG A 453 -15.44 -20.95 -27.86
CA ARG A 453 -14.75 -21.14 -29.15
C ARG A 453 -14.42 -22.61 -29.39
N ASP A 454 -13.79 -23.26 -28.42
CA ASP A 454 -13.41 -24.66 -28.53
C ASP A 454 -14.65 -25.57 -28.59
N HIS A 455 -15.72 -25.21 -27.87
CA HIS A 455 -17.04 -25.84 -28.02
C HIS A 455 -17.58 -25.71 -29.44
N THR A 456 -17.53 -24.51 -30.05
CA THR A 456 -18.02 -24.33 -31.43
C THR A 456 -17.23 -25.12 -32.46
N ARG A 457 -15.91 -25.23 -32.28
CA ARG A 457 -15.03 -26.04 -33.13
C ARG A 457 -15.32 -27.54 -32.99
N ALA A 458 -15.59 -28.02 -31.77
CA ALA A 458 -15.80 -29.43 -31.50
C ALA A 458 -17.25 -29.91 -31.72
N ARG A 459 -18.25 -29.05 -31.50
CA ARG A 459 -19.68 -29.42 -31.43
C ARG A 459 -20.59 -28.62 -32.37
N GLY A 460 -20.02 -27.78 -33.23
CA GLY A 460 -20.76 -26.98 -34.20
C GLY A 460 -21.22 -25.61 -33.65
N PRO A 461 -21.86 -24.80 -34.50
CA PRO A 461 -22.15 -23.39 -34.21
C PRO A 461 -23.09 -23.20 -33.01
N LEU A 462 -22.96 -22.04 -32.34
CA LEU A 462 -23.90 -21.63 -31.30
C LEU A 462 -25.29 -21.40 -31.89
N ARG A 463 -26.32 -21.75 -31.13
CA ARG A 463 -27.74 -21.56 -31.48
C ARG A 463 -28.40 -20.63 -30.44
N PRO A 464 -28.10 -19.32 -30.45
CA PRO A 464 -28.64 -18.36 -29.49
C PRO A 464 -30.17 -18.31 -29.49
N GLU A 465 -30.80 -18.44 -30.66
CA GLU A 465 -32.25 -18.48 -30.85
C GLU A 465 -32.91 -19.69 -30.16
N HIS A 466 -32.13 -20.72 -29.87
CA HIS A 466 -32.53 -21.92 -29.13
C HIS A 466 -32.02 -21.95 -27.68
N GLY A 467 -31.34 -20.88 -27.21
CA GLY A 467 -30.84 -20.77 -25.84
C GLY A 467 -29.65 -21.71 -25.51
N PHE A 468 -28.72 -21.87 -26.45
CA PHE A 468 -27.45 -22.61 -26.30
C PHE A 468 -27.56 -24.09 -25.86
N PRO A 469 -28.42 -24.91 -26.48
CA PRO A 469 -28.78 -26.25 -25.99
C PRO A 469 -27.63 -27.26 -25.95
N THR A 470 -26.59 -27.06 -26.76
CA THR A 470 -25.44 -27.98 -26.85
C THR A 470 -24.36 -27.72 -25.81
N THR A 471 -24.45 -26.61 -25.06
CA THR A 471 -23.40 -26.18 -24.11
C THR A 471 -23.61 -26.76 -22.70
N SER A 472 -22.53 -26.85 -21.92
CA SER A 472 -22.64 -27.15 -20.48
C SER A 472 -23.39 -26.05 -19.73
N PHE A 473 -24.01 -26.37 -18.58
CA PHE A 473 -24.81 -25.42 -17.80
C PHE A 473 -24.09 -24.07 -17.56
N GLY A 474 -22.86 -24.12 -17.05
CA GLY A 474 -22.10 -22.89 -16.74
C GLY A 474 -21.67 -22.10 -17.98
N LEU A 475 -21.40 -22.79 -19.10
CA LEU A 475 -21.06 -22.12 -20.36
C LEU A 475 -22.29 -21.44 -20.98
N GLY A 476 -23.44 -22.12 -20.96
CA GLY A 476 -24.70 -21.56 -21.48
C GLY A 476 -25.18 -20.35 -20.67
N GLU A 477 -25.03 -20.37 -19.35
CA GLU A 477 -25.32 -19.21 -18.49
C GLU A 477 -24.39 -18.04 -18.81
N TRP A 478 -23.09 -18.29 -18.96
CA TRP A 478 -22.14 -17.26 -19.35
C TRP A 478 -22.48 -16.66 -20.73
N LEU A 479 -22.78 -17.48 -21.74
CA LEU A 479 -23.16 -17.04 -23.09
C LEU A 479 -24.45 -16.20 -23.09
N TYR A 480 -25.45 -16.60 -22.30
CA TYR A 480 -26.68 -15.83 -22.14
C TYR A 480 -26.41 -14.45 -21.52
N ASN A 481 -25.58 -14.39 -20.47
CA ASN A 481 -25.19 -13.11 -19.86
C ASN A 481 -24.44 -12.22 -20.85
N GLN A 482 -23.69 -12.80 -21.81
CA GLN A 482 -23.04 -12.02 -22.87
C GLN A 482 -24.05 -11.45 -23.84
N CYS A 483 -25.17 -12.14 -24.10
CA CYS A 483 -26.22 -11.64 -24.97
C CYS A 483 -27.01 -10.51 -24.29
N THR A 484 -27.35 -10.65 -23.01
CA THR A 484 -28.14 -9.64 -22.29
C THR A 484 -27.39 -8.34 -22.00
N GLY A 485 -26.07 -8.41 -21.89
CA GLY A 485 -25.21 -7.24 -21.66
C GLY A 485 -24.35 -6.90 -22.87
N TYR A 486 -24.74 -7.31 -24.08
CA TYR A 486 -23.89 -7.24 -25.27
C TYR A 486 -23.47 -5.81 -25.63
N ASP A 487 -24.40 -4.86 -25.49
CA ASP A 487 -24.14 -3.44 -25.81
C ASP A 487 -23.12 -2.79 -24.86
N ASP A 488 -22.99 -3.31 -23.63
CA ASP A 488 -22.01 -2.85 -22.63
C ASP A 488 -20.64 -3.55 -22.77
N LEU A 489 -20.53 -4.57 -23.63
CA LEU A 489 -19.28 -5.29 -23.85
C LEU A 489 -18.27 -4.41 -24.59
N HIS A 490 -16.99 -4.58 -24.24
CA HIS A 490 -15.91 -3.93 -24.97
C HIS A 490 -16.00 -4.28 -26.48
N PRO A 491 -15.78 -3.35 -27.42
CA PRO A 491 -15.96 -3.60 -28.86
C PRO A 491 -15.21 -4.85 -29.38
N ALA A 492 -13.99 -5.09 -28.86
CA ALA A 492 -13.26 -6.31 -29.15
C ALA A 492 -13.88 -7.60 -28.57
N GLN A 493 -14.58 -7.55 -27.42
CA GLN A 493 -15.36 -8.70 -26.93
C GLN A 493 -16.52 -9.00 -27.88
N GLN A 494 -17.23 -7.97 -28.36
CA GLN A 494 -18.30 -8.13 -29.36
C GLN A 494 -17.76 -8.79 -30.64
N ARG A 495 -16.60 -8.35 -31.16
CA ARG A 495 -15.95 -8.99 -32.31
C ARG A 495 -15.59 -10.45 -32.04
N LEU A 496 -14.96 -10.74 -30.90
CA LEU A 496 -14.62 -12.11 -30.51
C LEU A 496 -15.86 -13.00 -30.42
N LEU A 497 -16.97 -12.48 -29.89
CA LEU A 497 -18.25 -13.19 -29.82
C LEU A 497 -18.86 -13.38 -31.22
N ALA A 498 -18.80 -12.37 -32.08
CA ALA A 498 -19.23 -12.48 -33.48
C ALA A 498 -18.45 -13.57 -34.24
N ASP A 499 -17.14 -13.71 -33.99
CA ASP A 499 -16.29 -14.75 -34.58
C ASP A 499 -16.74 -16.19 -34.22
N ILE A 500 -17.47 -16.36 -33.10
CA ILE A 500 -18.04 -17.65 -32.68
C ILE A 500 -19.54 -17.76 -32.97
N GLY A 501 -20.09 -16.86 -33.80
CA GLY A 501 -21.47 -16.86 -34.26
C GLY A 501 -22.46 -16.07 -33.39
N LEU A 502 -21.98 -15.22 -32.48
CA LEU A 502 -22.81 -14.28 -31.71
C LEU A 502 -22.70 -12.86 -32.29
N THR A 503 -23.25 -12.65 -33.48
CA THR A 503 -23.40 -11.32 -34.09
C THR A 503 -24.49 -10.51 -33.38
N PRO A 504 -24.56 -9.17 -33.55
CA PRO A 504 -25.62 -8.35 -32.97
C PRO A 504 -27.04 -8.89 -33.27
N GLU A 505 -27.27 -9.37 -34.49
CA GLU A 505 -28.56 -9.95 -34.92
C GLU A 505 -28.83 -11.27 -34.20
N ALA A 506 -27.81 -12.14 -34.08
CA ALA A 506 -27.92 -13.41 -33.38
C ALA A 506 -28.12 -13.23 -31.86
N VAL A 507 -27.55 -12.17 -31.29
CA VAL A 507 -27.72 -11.77 -29.89
C VAL A 507 -29.12 -11.22 -29.63
N GLN A 508 -29.67 -10.40 -30.53
CA GLN A 508 -31.06 -9.93 -30.43
C GLN A 508 -32.06 -11.08 -30.55
N ALA A 509 -31.76 -12.06 -31.39
CA ALA A 509 -32.52 -13.30 -31.50
C ALA A 509 -32.30 -14.25 -30.32
N ALA A 510 -31.32 -13.97 -29.43
CA ALA A 510 -31.00 -14.84 -28.31
C ALA A 510 -32.16 -14.89 -27.34
N ARG A 511 -32.80 -16.05 -27.27
CA ARG A 511 -33.88 -16.26 -26.31
C ARG A 511 -33.27 -16.60 -24.95
N PRO A 512 -33.86 -16.13 -23.84
CA PRO A 512 -33.61 -16.77 -22.56
C PRO A 512 -33.83 -18.26 -22.75
N ARG A 513 -32.88 -19.05 -22.25
CA ARG A 513 -32.89 -20.51 -22.28
C ARG A 513 -34.34 -21.02 -22.26
N ARG A 514 -34.71 -21.88 -23.22
CA ARG A 514 -35.90 -22.73 -23.05
C ARG A 514 -35.64 -23.61 -21.83
N LYS A 515 -36.13 -23.14 -20.67
CA LYS A 515 -36.30 -23.74 -19.33
C LYS A 515 -35.95 -22.70 -18.25
N HIS A 516 -36.94 -21.85 -17.97
CA HIS A 516 -37.15 -21.02 -16.78
C HIS A 516 -36.37 -21.56 -15.55
N MET A 517 -35.64 -20.73 -14.80
CA MET A 517 -35.01 -21.16 -13.53
C MET A 517 -36.03 -21.74 -12.54
N ALA A 518 -37.28 -21.26 -12.59
CA ALA A 518 -38.39 -21.90 -11.89
C ALA A 518 -38.66 -23.32 -12.44
N THR A 519 -38.70 -23.55 -13.75
CA THR A 519 -38.84 -24.93 -14.32
C THR A 519 -37.66 -25.84 -14.04
N HIS A 520 -36.42 -25.36 -13.90
CA HIS A 520 -35.31 -26.22 -13.47
C HIS A 520 -35.44 -26.61 -12.01
N PHE A 521 -35.78 -25.66 -11.13
CA PHE A 521 -36.05 -25.96 -9.73
C PHE A 521 -37.26 -26.89 -9.61
N GLN A 522 -38.36 -26.63 -10.32
CA GLN A 522 -39.55 -27.49 -10.33
C GLN A 522 -39.27 -28.87 -10.94
N ARG A 523 -38.44 -28.98 -11.98
CA ARG A 523 -38.04 -30.28 -12.53
C ARG A 523 -37.12 -31.04 -11.59
N ALA A 524 -36.16 -30.37 -10.94
CA ALA A 524 -35.31 -30.97 -9.92
C ALA A 524 -36.12 -31.36 -8.68
N LEU A 525 -37.14 -30.57 -8.33
CA LEU A 525 -38.10 -30.85 -7.27
C LEU A 525 -38.99 -32.05 -7.64
N ALA A 526 -39.41 -32.18 -8.90
CA ALA A 526 -40.12 -33.35 -9.40
C ALA A 526 -39.23 -34.61 -9.40
N CYS A 527 -37.96 -34.50 -9.80
CA CYS A 527 -36.99 -35.60 -9.70
C CYS A 527 -36.74 -35.99 -8.23
N ALA A 528 -36.66 -35.00 -7.33
CA ALA A 528 -36.57 -35.24 -5.90
C ALA A 528 -37.83 -35.94 -5.37
N ARG A 529 -39.04 -35.52 -5.78
CA ARG A 529 -40.29 -36.22 -5.44
C ARG A 529 -40.30 -37.66 -5.93
N ALA A 530 -39.97 -37.88 -7.20
CA ALA A 530 -39.92 -39.22 -7.79
C ALA A 530 -38.91 -40.12 -7.05
N PHE A 531 -37.72 -39.59 -6.75
CA PHE A 531 -36.69 -40.29 -5.98
C PHE A 531 -37.16 -40.59 -4.55
N ALA A 532 -37.78 -39.62 -3.87
CA ALA A 532 -38.33 -39.82 -2.53
C ALA A 532 -39.50 -40.81 -2.52
N SER A 533 -40.34 -40.84 -3.56
CA SER A 533 -41.40 -41.84 -3.70
C SER A 533 -40.85 -43.25 -3.93
N ALA A 534 -39.75 -43.39 -4.67
CA ALA A 534 -39.13 -44.69 -4.94
C ALA A 534 -38.27 -45.21 -3.79
N HIS A 535 -37.58 -44.32 -3.06
CA HIS A 535 -36.59 -44.70 -2.04
C HIS A 535 -36.98 -44.29 -0.62
N GLY A 536 -38.14 -43.66 -0.42
CA GLY A 536 -38.66 -43.20 0.86
C GLY A 536 -37.94 -41.99 1.49
N THR A 537 -36.81 -41.54 0.95
CA THR A 537 -36.02 -40.41 1.46
C THR A 537 -35.13 -39.79 0.39
N LEU A 538 -34.76 -38.51 0.58
CA LEU A 538 -33.78 -37.80 -0.23
C LEU A 538 -32.32 -37.97 0.24
N VAL A 539 -32.10 -38.59 1.39
CA VAL A 539 -30.76 -38.65 2.02
C VAL A 539 -29.89 -39.78 1.47
N THR A 540 -30.51 -40.80 0.88
CA THR A 540 -29.84 -41.89 0.16
C THR A 540 -29.22 -41.44 -1.17
N ALA A 541 -29.62 -40.27 -1.70
CA ALA A 541 -28.96 -39.66 -2.86
C ALA A 541 -27.53 -39.18 -2.48
N THR A 542 -26.53 -39.97 -2.83
CA THR A 542 -25.10 -39.63 -2.75
C THR A 542 -24.71 -38.65 -3.87
N THR A 543 -23.57 -37.99 -3.75
CA THR A 543 -23.12 -36.94 -4.70
C THR A 543 -23.16 -37.38 -6.17
N ASP A 544 -22.95 -38.67 -6.43
CA ASP A 544 -22.94 -39.28 -7.76
C ASP A 544 -24.32 -39.78 -8.24
N THR A 545 -25.35 -39.68 -7.40
CA THR A 545 -26.72 -40.12 -7.74
C THR A 545 -27.30 -39.27 -8.87
N VAL A 546 -27.68 -39.93 -9.95
CA VAL A 546 -28.35 -39.34 -11.11
C VAL A 546 -29.78 -39.86 -11.18
N GLN A 547 -30.76 -38.95 -11.20
CA GLN A 547 -32.18 -39.26 -11.37
C GLN A 547 -32.69 -38.52 -12.60
N ASP A 548 -33.27 -39.22 -13.58
CA ASP A 548 -33.81 -38.66 -14.82
C ASP A 548 -32.82 -37.70 -15.54
N GLY A 549 -31.54 -38.06 -15.55
CA GLY A 549 -30.45 -37.28 -16.16
C GLY A 549 -30.00 -36.04 -15.35
N LEU A 550 -30.57 -35.80 -14.17
CA LEU A 550 -30.13 -34.77 -13.22
C LEU A 550 -29.18 -35.39 -12.19
N LYS A 551 -28.00 -34.79 -11.96
CA LYS A 551 -27.12 -35.11 -10.80
C LYS A 551 -27.77 -34.67 -9.49
N LEU A 552 -28.80 -35.40 -9.07
CA LEU A 552 -29.68 -35.08 -7.97
C LEU A 552 -28.91 -34.93 -6.65
N GLY A 553 -27.95 -35.81 -6.37
CA GLY A 553 -27.17 -35.74 -5.14
C GLY A 553 -26.28 -34.50 -5.03
N GLN A 554 -25.58 -34.14 -6.11
CA GLN A 554 -24.81 -32.90 -6.17
C GLN A 554 -25.71 -31.67 -6.05
N TRP A 555 -26.89 -31.71 -6.67
CA TRP A 555 -27.87 -30.63 -6.56
C TRP A 555 -28.40 -30.46 -5.13
N LEU A 556 -28.78 -31.55 -4.45
CA LEU A 556 -29.22 -31.54 -3.04
C LEU A 556 -28.13 -31.04 -2.10
N ALA A 557 -26.86 -31.44 -2.30
CA ALA A 557 -25.72 -30.94 -1.52
C ALA A 557 -25.58 -29.41 -1.62
N ASN A 558 -25.72 -28.87 -2.84
CA ASN A 558 -25.70 -27.43 -3.08
C ASN A 558 -26.91 -26.72 -2.43
N GLN A 559 -28.11 -27.32 -2.45
CA GLN A 559 -29.28 -26.74 -1.76
C GLN A 559 -29.08 -26.71 -0.24
N ARG A 560 -28.58 -27.78 0.38
CA ARG A 560 -28.27 -27.82 1.82
C ARG A 560 -27.30 -26.73 2.23
N SER A 561 -26.22 -26.53 1.45
CA SER A 561 -25.22 -25.49 1.72
C SER A 561 -25.81 -24.07 1.61
N LYS A 562 -26.59 -23.80 0.56
CA LYS A 562 -27.25 -22.51 0.36
C LYS A 562 -28.27 -22.20 1.46
N ASP A 563 -29.02 -23.21 1.88
CA ASP A 563 -30.02 -23.06 2.94
C ASP A 563 -29.38 -22.80 4.29
N ARG A 564 -28.31 -23.51 4.68
CA ARG A 564 -27.56 -23.20 5.92
C ARG A 564 -27.01 -21.79 5.93
N ALA A 565 -26.45 -21.33 4.81
CA ALA A 565 -25.97 -19.95 4.67
C ALA A 565 -27.10 -18.92 4.74
N TYR A 566 -28.31 -19.27 4.29
CA TYR A 566 -29.49 -18.42 4.37
C TYR A 566 -30.03 -18.36 5.81
N GLN A 567 -30.20 -19.51 6.46
CA GLN A 567 -30.64 -19.61 7.86
C GLN A 567 -29.69 -18.85 8.80
N ASN A 568 -28.37 -18.92 8.58
CA ASN A 568 -27.40 -18.16 9.37
C ASN A 568 -27.56 -16.63 9.24
N ARG A 569 -28.09 -16.13 8.12
CA ARG A 569 -28.30 -14.69 7.88
C ARG A 569 -29.68 -14.19 8.29
N HIS A 570 -30.70 -15.04 8.17
CA HIS A 570 -32.11 -14.64 8.26
C HIS A 570 -32.91 -15.38 9.32
N GLY A 571 -32.29 -16.33 10.04
CA GLY A 571 -32.92 -17.11 11.12
C GLY A 571 -34.05 -18.05 10.68
N THR A 572 -34.33 -18.15 9.38
CA THR A 572 -35.47 -18.90 8.81
C THR A 572 -35.04 -19.72 7.59
N PRO A 573 -35.68 -20.87 7.30
CA PRO A 573 -35.42 -21.64 6.09
C PRO A 573 -35.77 -20.86 4.82
N SER A 574 -35.01 -21.06 3.75
CA SER A 574 -35.32 -20.43 2.47
C SER A 574 -36.64 -20.96 1.87
N PRO A 575 -37.36 -20.20 1.01
CA PRO A 575 -38.56 -20.71 0.33
C PRO A 575 -38.32 -22.00 -0.48
N ARG A 576 -37.09 -22.19 -1.00
CA ARG A 576 -36.68 -23.43 -1.69
C ARG A 576 -36.47 -24.60 -0.73
N ALA A 577 -36.00 -24.33 0.48
CA ALA A 577 -35.89 -25.34 1.53
C ALA A 577 -37.26 -25.81 2.01
N LEU A 578 -38.23 -24.89 2.19
CA LEU A 578 -39.60 -25.26 2.53
C LEU A 578 -40.22 -26.22 1.51
N ALA A 579 -39.98 -25.99 0.21
CA ALA A 579 -40.44 -26.87 -0.86
C ALA A 579 -39.81 -28.27 -0.83
N LEU A 580 -38.56 -28.40 -0.35
CA LEU A 580 -37.88 -29.69 -0.16
C LEU A 580 -38.27 -30.39 1.15
N SER A 581 -38.49 -29.63 2.21
CA SER A 581 -39.01 -30.12 3.50
C SER A 581 -40.42 -30.70 3.37
N ALA A 582 -41.21 -30.22 2.40
CA ALA A 582 -42.50 -30.82 2.06
C ALA A 582 -42.39 -32.20 1.37
N ILE A 583 -41.20 -32.59 0.88
CA ILE A 583 -40.95 -33.90 0.24
C ILE A 583 -40.33 -34.86 1.27
N ASP A 584 -39.30 -34.38 1.97
CA ASP A 584 -38.63 -35.12 3.04
C ASP A 584 -38.30 -34.10 4.14
N PRO A 585 -39.00 -34.13 5.29
CA PRO A 585 -38.77 -33.19 6.39
C PRO A 585 -37.31 -33.17 6.87
N TRP A 586 -36.63 -34.30 6.73
CA TRP A 586 -35.24 -34.50 7.14
C TRP A 586 -34.27 -34.50 5.95
N TRP A 587 -34.59 -33.81 4.86
CA TRP A 587 -33.66 -33.69 3.72
C TRP A 587 -32.37 -32.94 4.06
N ASN A 588 -32.40 -32.03 5.05
CA ASN A 588 -31.29 -31.25 5.57
C ASN A 588 -31.29 -31.30 7.12
N PRO A 589 -30.93 -32.45 7.73
CA PRO A 589 -31.00 -32.62 9.17
C PRO A 589 -29.91 -31.81 9.89
N PRO A 590 -30.09 -31.53 11.19
CA PRO A 590 -29.05 -30.93 12.04
C PRO A 590 -27.95 -31.93 12.43
N TRP A 591 -28.15 -33.23 12.20
CA TRP A 591 -27.15 -34.30 12.37
C TRP A 591 -26.50 -34.73 11.03
N THR A 592 -25.65 -35.76 11.06
CA THR A 592 -24.93 -36.23 9.87
C THR A 592 -25.86 -36.99 8.92
N LEU A 593 -25.68 -36.78 7.61
CA LEU A 593 -26.43 -37.54 6.60
C LEU A 593 -26.17 -39.05 6.70
N GLU A 594 -24.99 -39.45 7.17
CA GLU A 594 -24.62 -40.84 7.42
C GLU A 594 -25.50 -41.47 8.52
N TRP A 595 -25.72 -40.77 9.64
CA TRP A 595 -26.59 -41.24 10.71
C TRP A 595 -28.01 -41.52 10.19
N GLN A 596 -28.54 -40.62 9.37
CA GLN A 596 -29.89 -40.77 8.82
C GLN A 596 -29.98 -41.91 7.79
N ARG A 597 -28.93 -42.16 7.00
CA ARG A 597 -28.88 -43.34 6.12
C ARG A 597 -28.91 -44.64 6.91
N SER A 598 -28.13 -44.73 7.99
CA SER A 598 -28.14 -45.90 8.87
C SER A 598 -29.50 -46.11 9.54
N TRP A 599 -30.20 -45.04 9.91
CA TRP A 599 -31.57 -45.12 10.39
C TRP A 599 -32.54 -45.66 9.33
N HIS A 600 -32.48 -45.20 8.09
CA HIS A 600 -33.31 -45.73 7.00
C HIS A 600 -33.00 -47.19 6.69
N GLN A 601 -31.74 -47.63 6.81
CA GLN A 601 -31.37 -49.05 6.71
C GLN A 601 -32.00 -49.87 7.83
N ALA A 602 -31.97 -49.39 9.07
CA ALA A 602 -32.64 -50.03 10.20
C ALA A 602 -34.17 -50.09 10.01
N ARG A 603 -34.78 -49.00 9.54
CA ARG A 603 -36.22 -48.94 9.22
C ARG A 603 -36.62 -49.95 8.15
N THR A 604 -35.85 -50.05 7.08
CA THR A 604 -36.10 -51.02 5.99
C THR A 604 -36.06 -52.44 6.55
N HIS A 605 -35.03 -52.76 7.35
CA HIS A 605 -34.90 -54.05 8.01
C HIS A 605 -36.12 -54.40 8.90
N VAL A 606 -36.66 -53.43 9.63
CA VAL A 606 -37.89 -53.60 10.43
C VAL A 606 -39.13 -53.78 9.54
N GLN A 607 -39.22 -53.03 8.44
CA GLN A 607 -40.32 -53.14 7.47
C GLN A 607 -40.33 -54.50 6.73
N ASP A 608 -39.16 -55.10 6.53
CA ASP A 608 -38.99 -56.44 5.98
C ASP A 608 -39.38 -57.56 6.97
N GLY A 609 -39.87 -57.21 8.16
CA GLY A 609 -40.40 -58.13 9.17
C GLY A 609 -39.37 -58.60 10.20
N HIS A 610 -38.15 -58.07 10.19
CA HIS A 610 -37.13 -58.41 11.17
C HIS A 610 -37.27 -57.59 12.46
N VAL A 611 -37.19 -58.27 13.61
CA VAL A 611 -37.28 -57.63 14.92
C VAL A 611 -35.89 -57.16 15.37
N LEU A 612 -35.77 -55.88 15.74
CA LEU A 612 -34.55 -55.34 16.36
C LEU A 612 -34.47 -55.78 17.83
N ASP A 613 -33.92 -56.97 18.07
CA ASP A 613 -33.68 -57.47 19.42
C ASP A 613 -32.42 -56.84 20.03
N ALA A 614 -32.62 -55.80 20.84
CA ALA A 614 -31.55 -55.09 21.54
C ALA A 614 -30.89 -55.93 22.64
N ALA A 615 -31.60 -56.90 23.24
CA ALA A 615 -31.07 -57.76 24.30
C ALA A 615 -30.12 -58.82 23.72
N ALA A 616 -30.40 -59.32 22.52
CA ALA A 616 -29.55 -60.28 21.80
C ALA A 616 -28.47 -59.63 20.89
N GLY A 617 -28.33 -58.30 20.90
CA GLY A 617 -27.30 -57.59 20.12
C GLY A 617 -27.61 -57.43 18.63
N PHE A 618 -28.88 -57.32 18.27
CA PHE A 618 -29.39 -57.14 16.90
C PHE A 618 -29.02 -58.27 15.91
N PRO A 619 -29.34 -59.53 16.26
CA PRO A 619 -29.10 -60.68 15.38
C PRO A 619 -29.87 -60.50 14.06
N GLY A 620 -29.26 -60.94 12.94
CA GLY A 620 -29.86 -60.79 11.60
C GLY A 620 -29.59 -59.46 10.89
N THR A 621 -28.97 -58.49 11.58
CA THR A 621 -28.48 -57.25 10.94
C THR A 621 -27.05 -57.39 10.42
N SER A 622 -26.64 -56.55 9.46
CA SER A 622 -25.23 -56.49 9.04
C SER A 622 -24.33 -56.03 10.19
N SER A 623 -23.05 -56.42 10.21
CA SER A 623 -22.10 -56.02 11.27
C SER A 623 -22.01 -54.50 11.46
N ALA A 624 -22.10 -53.74 10.36
CA ALA A 624 -22.12 -52.28 10.39
C ALA A 624 -23.41 -51.71 11.01
N LEU A 625 -24.56 -52.30 10.68
CA LEU A 625 -25.86 -51.88 11.20
C LEU A 625 -26.02 -52.27 12.69
N ALA A 626 -25.61 -53.48 13.07
CA ALA A 626 -25.55 -53.92 14.47
C ALA A 626 -24.70 -52.98 15.32
N THR A 627 -23.49 -52.65 14.85
CA THR A 627 -22.57 -51.72 15.52
C THR A 627 -23.20 -50.33 15.68
N TRP A 628 -23.87 -49.84 14.64
CA TRP A 628 -24.57 -48.56 14.69
C TRP A 628 -25.74 -48.56 15.69
N LEU A 629 -26.58 -49.61 15.69
CA LEU A 629 -27.72 -49.79 16.61
C LEU A 629 -27.27 -49.93 18.07
N THR A 630 -26.22 -50.72 18.35
CA THR A 630 -25.63 -50.82 19.68
C THR A 630 -25.10 -49.46 20.15
N THR A 631 -24.51 -48.68 19.24
CA THR A 631 -24.08 -47.31 19.54
C THR A 631 -25.28 -46.42 19.86
N GLN A 632 -26.41 -46.56 19.15
CA GLN A 632 -27.63 -45.79 19.43
C GLN A 632 -28.24 -46.16 20.79
N CYS A 633 -28.25 -47.44 21.18
CA CYS A 633 -28.74 -47.84 22.51
C CYS A 633 -27.90 -47.31 23.66
N ALA A 634 -26.57 -47.36 23.51
CA ALA A 634 -25.64 -46.83 24.50
C ALA A 634 -25.73 -45.29 24.61
N GLN A 635 -26.21 -44.63 23.56
CA GLN A 635 -26.33 -43.18 23.46
C GLN A 635 -27.80 -42.74 23.46
N TYR A 636 -28.76 -43.60 23.80
CA TYR A 636 -30.17 -43.34 23.49
C TYR A 636 -30.66 -42.04 24.14
N ASP A 637 -30.35 -41.91 25.43
CA ASP A 637 -30.73 -40.73 26.19
C ASP A 637 -30.03 -39.47 25.62
N THR A 638 -28.92 -39.62 24.90
CA THR A 638 -28.04 -38.56 24.38
C THR A 638 -28.38 -38.04 23.01
N LEU A 639 -29.26 -38.74 22.31
CA LEU A 639 -29.73 -38.36 21.00
C LEU A 639 -30.67 -37.16 21.09
N GLN A 640 -30.72 -36.36 20.02
CA GLN A 640 -31.67 -35.24 19.95
C GLN A 640 -33.12 -35.77 20.04
N PRO A 641 -34.09 -34.99 20.55
CA PRO A 641 -35.48 -35.44 20.66
C PRO A 641 -36.01 -36.03 19.36
N ASP A 642 -35.78 -35.37 18.22
CA ASP A 642 -36.18 -35.86 16.90
C ASP A 642 -35.49 -37.18 16.50
N GLN A 643 -34.25 -37.42 16.95
CA GLN A 643 -33.55 -38.69 16.71
C GLN A 643 -34.10 -39.81 17.59
N GLN A 644 -34.49 -39.50 18.84
CA GLN A 644 -35.16 -40.45 19.74
C GLN A 644 -36.53 -40.83 19.17
N ASP A 645 -37.28 -39.84 18.67
CA ASP A 645 -38.56 -40.06 18.02
C ASP A 645 -38.37 -40.96 16.78
N LEU A 646 -37.42 -40.66 15.90
CA LEU A 646 -37.10 -41.51 14.75
C LEU A 646 -36.74 -42.95 15.17
N LEU A 647 -35.95 -43.15 16.23
CA LEU A 647 -35.61 -44.49 16.73
C LEU A 647 -36.79 -45.22 17.36
N ALA A 648 -37.66 -44.51 18.07
CA ALA A 648 -38.90 -45.07 18.61
C ALA A 648 -39.82 -45.58 17.49
N HIS A 649 -39.87 -44.90 16.34
CA HIS A 649 -40.64 -45.34 15.15
C HIS A 649 -40.16 -46.66 14.54
N ILE A 650 -38.92 -47.08 14.79
CA ILE A 650 -38.40 -48.39 14.36
C ILE A 650 -38.39 -49.43 15.50
N GLY A 651 -39.13 -49.14 16.58
CA GLY A 651 -39.31 -50.06 17.71
C GLY A 651 -38.18 -50.07 18.73
N LEU A 652 -37.23 -49.13 18.64
CA LEU A 652 -36.15 -48.94 19.60
C LEU A 652 -36.53 -47.81 20.58
N THR A 653 -37.29 -48.14 21.61
CA THR A 653 -37.73 -47.19 22.65
C THR A 653 -36.67 -47.03 23.75
N ALA A 654 -36.83 -46.02 24.61
CA ALA A 654 -35.93 -45.80 25.75
C ALA A 654 -35.80 -47.04 26.65
N ASP A 655 -36.89 -47.76 26.92
CA ASP A 655 -36.89 -48.99 27.72
C ASP A 655 -36.15 -50.15 27.03
N ARG A 656 -36.33 -50.31 25.71
CA ARG A 656 -35.60 -51.34 24.94
C ARG A 656 -34.12 -51.01 24.77
N ALA A 657 -33.78 -49.73 24.62
CA ALA A 657 -32.39 -49.26 24.61
C ALA A 657 -31.72 -49.41 25.99
N ARG A 658 -32.50 -49.35 27.08
CA ARG A 658 -32.06 -49.66 28.45
C ARG A 658 -31.84 -51.15 28.68
N GLY A 659 -32.68 -52.01 28.11
CA GLY A 659 -32.57 -53.48 28.21
C GLY A 659 -31.49 -54.14 27.34
N ALA A 660 -30.69 -53.38 26.59
CA ALA A 660 -29.65 -53.92 25.71
C ALA A 660 -28.47 -54.50 26.53
N ALA A 661 -28.13 -55.78 26.33
CA ALA A 661 -27.11 -56.50 27.11
C ALA A 661 -25.69 -55.91 27.01
N ALA A 662 -25.45 -55.06 26.02
CA ALA A 662 -24.20 -54.37 25.77
C ALA A 662 -24.32 -52.86 26.06
N ARG A 663 -24.50 -52.49 27.34
CA ARG A 663 -24.12 -51.17 27.89
C ARG A 663 -22.79 -51.29 28.66
N PRO A 664 -21.62 -51.37 28.00
CA PRO A 664 -20.36 -51.69 28.67
C PRO A 664 -19.81 -50.51 29.49
N ALA A 665 -20.44 -49.33 29.41
CA ALA A 665 -20.00 -48.13 30.12
C ALA A 665 -20.52 -48.05 31.58
N GLU A 666 -21.52 -48.86 31.94
CA GLU A 666 -22.24 -48.80 33.22
C GLU A 666 -22.04 -50.04 34.11
N ARG A 667 -21.30 -51.07 33.66
CA ARG A 667 -20.89 -52.16 34.56
C ARG A 667 -19.80 -51.65 35.50
N GLU A 668 -20.09 -51.63 36.80
CA GLU A 668 -19.19 -51.11 37.83
C GLU A 668 -17.79 -51.77 37.80
N ALA A 669 -17.74 -53.08 37.50
CA ALA A 669 -16.51 -53.84 37.31
C ALA A 669 -15.66 -53.34 36.12
N ASP A 670 -16.27 -52.98 34.99
CA ASP A 670 -15.56 -52.50 33.78
C ASP A 670 -15.13 -51.03 33.92
N PHE A 671 -15.89 -50.21 34.66
CA PHE A 671 -15.54 -48.82 34.94
C PHE A 671 -14.37 -48.71 35.91
N ALA A 672 -14.37 -49.48 37.02
CA ALA A 672 -13.27 -49.49 37.99
C ALA A 672 -11.94 -49.92 37.35
N VAL A 673 -11.97 -50.96 36.50
CA VAL A 673 -10.80 -51.41 35.73
C VAL A 673 -10.33 -50.31 34.75
N GLY A 674 -11.25 -49.72 33.98
CA GLY A 674 -10.92 -48.63 33.06
C GLY A 674 -10.37 -47.38 33.77
N LEU A 675 -10.88 -47.06 34.96
CA LEU A 675 -10.40 -45.96 35.80
C LEU A 675 -8.97 -46.23 36.32
N GLY A 676 -8.66 -47.47 36.70
CA GLY A 676 -7.31 -47.90 37.06
C GLY A 676 -6.29 -47.71 35.92
N TYR A 677 -6.66 -48.11 34.70
CA TYR A 677 -5.82 -47.87 33.52
C TYR A 677 -5.72 -46.39 33.14
N ALA A 678 -6.78 -45.60 33.35
CA ALA A 678 -6.72 -44.14 33.19
C ALA A 678 -5.73 -43.50 34.17
N HIS A 679 -5.72 -43.92 35.44
CA HIS A 679 -4.72 -43.49 36.42
C HIS A 679 -3.29 -43.83 35.98
N SER A 680 -3.04 -45.09 35.56
CA SER A 680 -1.72 -45.54 35.08
C SER A 680 -1.25 -44.76 33.85
N TYR A 681 -2.15 -44.57 32.87
CA TYR A 681 -1.87 -43.80 31.66
C TYR A 681 -1.59 -42.33 31.97
N HIS A 682 -2.39 -41.70 32.83
CA HIS A 682 -2.17 -40.31 33.23
C HIS A 682 -0.87 -40.12 34.02
N ALA A 683 -0.49 -41.09 34.87
CA ALA A 683 0.81 -41.04 35.56
C ALA A 683 1.98 -41.03 34.57
N THR A 684 1.87 -41.77 33.47
CA THR A 684 2.89 -41.88 32.42
C THR A 684 2.90 -40.68 31.47
N HIS A 685 1.73 -40.26 30.99
CA HIS A 685 1.59 -39.29 29.89
C HIS A 685 1.10 -37.90 30.32
N ARG A 686 0.76 -37.71 31.60
CA ARG A 686 0.25 -36.44 32.17
C ARG A 686 -0.98 -35.86 31.48
N THR A 687 -1.70 -36.70 30.73
CA THR A 687 -2.97 -36.36 30.08
C THR A 687 -3.78 -37.63 29.85
N LEU A 688 -5.10 -37.51 29.84
CA LEU A 688 -6.00 -38.55 29.36
C LEU A 688 -6.34 -38.41 27.86
N ALA A 689 -5.70 -37.51 27.11
CA ALA A 689 -5.96 -37.30 25.67
C ALA A 689 -5.44 -38.43 24.75
N ALA A 690 -5.71 -39.69 25.11
CA ALA A 690 -5.36 -40.88 24.33
C ALA A 690 -6.01 -40.88 22.93
N ALA A 691 -5.29 -41.41 21.94
CA ALA A 691 -5.84 -41.69 20.61
C ALA A 691 -6.91 -42.79 20.71
N ILE A 692 -7.80 -42.90 19.72
CA ILE A 692 -8.92 -43.86 19.78
C ILE A 692 -8.44 -45.32 19.79
N ASP A 693 -7.29 -45.57 19.17
CA ASP A 693 -6.60 -46.84 19.03
C ASP A 693 -5.57 -47.11 20.12
N THR A 694 -5.44 -46.21 21.12
CA THR A 694 -4.50 -46.40 22.22
C THR A 694 -4.86 -47.61 23.06
N VAL A 695 -3.94 -48.57 23.09
CA VAL A 695 -3.93 -49.71 24.01
C VAL A 695 -2.89 -49.42 25.09
N HIS A 696 -3.30 -49.44 26.36
CA HIS A 696 -2.45 -49.22 27.52
C HIS A 696 -2.45 -50.49 28.36
N ASP A 697 -1.29 -51.13 28.51
CA ASP A 697 -1.13 -52.39 29.27
C ASP A 697 -2.19 -53.46 28.92
N GLY A 698 -2.43 -53.65 27.62
CA GLY A 698 -3.40 -54.62 27.09
C GLY A 698 -4.86 -54.15 27.09
N PHE A 699 -5.18 -53.02 27.74
CA PHE A 699 -6.53 -52.46 27.78
C PHE A 699 -6.77 -51.44 26.67
N GLN A 700 -7.94 -51.51 26.00
CA GLN A 700 -8.36 -50.62 24.91
C GLN A 700 -8.80 -49.23 25.42
N LEU A 701 -7.88 -48.54 26.11
CA LEU A 701 -8.13 -47.30 26.85
C LEU A 701 -8.66 -46.17 25.97
N GLY A 702 -8.16 -46.04 24.74
CA GLY A 702 -8.58 -45.02 23.78
C GLY A 702 -10.08 -45.07 23.44
N ARG A 703 -10.59 -46.28 23.17
CA ARG A 703 -12.01 -46.52 22.89
C ARG A 703 -12.86 -46.34 24.14
N TRP A 704 -12.35 -46.74 25.30
CA TRP A 704 -13.04 -46.55 26.58
C TRP A 704 -13.20 -45.06 26.93
N LEU A 705 -12.11 -44.27 26.91
CA LEU A 705 -12.15 -42.82 27.16
C LEU A 705 -13.03 -42.07 26.16
N ARG A 706 -13.06 -42.47 24.88
CA ARG A 706 -13.99 -41.89 23.89
C ARG A 706 -15.45 -42.05 24.32
N ARG A 707 -15.83 -43.24 24.78
CA ARG A 707 -17.20 -43.51 25.26
C ARG A 707 -17.52 -42.67 26.49
N GLN A 708 -16.62 -42.63 27.47
CA GLN A 708 -16.82 -41.81 28.68
C GLN A 708 -17.01 -40.32 28.35
N ARG A 709 -16.23 -39.77 27.41
CA ARG A 709 -16.38 -38.36 26.98
C ARG A 709 -17.73 -38.10 26.35
N GLN A 710 -18.22 -39.06 25.56
CA GLN A 710 -19.52 -38.95 24.91
C GLN A 710 -20.65 -38.92 25.95
N HIS A 711 -20.58 -39.77 26.98
CA HIS A 711 -21.53 -39.75 28.09
C HIS A 711 -21.49 -38.41 28.83
N ALA A 712 -20.31 -37.96 29.27
CA ALA A 712 -20.16 -36.71 30.01
C ALA A 712 -20.64 -35.46 29.25
N ARG A 713 -20.34 -35.36 27.94
CA ARG A 713 -20.84 -34.25 27.10
C ARG A 713 -22.35 -34.23 27.00
N THR A 714 -22.95 -35.41 27.04
CA THR A 714 -24.39 -35.48 26.96
C THR A 714 -25.05 -35.13 28.28
N ASP A 715 -24.55 -35.68 29.38
CA ASP A 715 -25.07 -35.34 30.72
C ASP A 715 -25.03 -33.81 30.92
N ALA A 716 -23.94 -33.17 30.49
CA ALA A 716 -23.81 -31.71 30.47
C ALA A 716 -24.83 -31.02 29.53
N HIS A 717 -25.10 -31.54 28.34
CA HIS A 717 -26.13 -31.00 27.44
C HIS A 717 -27.55 -31.09 27.99
N ARG A 718 -27.85 -32.06 28.86
CA ARG A 718 -29.16 -32.17 29.53
C ARG A 718 -29.29 -31.26 30.77
N GLY A 719 -28.25 -30.50 31.12
CA GLY A 719 -28.25 -29.64 32.31
C GLY A 719 -28.20 -30.40 33.64
N GLY A 720 -27.88 -31.70 33.61
CA GLY A 720 -27.77 -32.53 34.81
C GLY A 720 -26.43 -32.34 35.53
N PRO A 721 -26.34 -32.67 36.84
CA PRO A 721 -25.07 -32.66 37.55
C PRO A 721 -24.10 -33.71 36.97
N PRO A 722 -22.76 -33.49 37.06
CA PRO A 722 -21.79 -34.43 36.52
C PRO A 722 -21.94 -35.80 37.18
N SER A 723 -21.97 -36.86 36.37
CA SER A 723 -22.06 -38.24 36.85
C SER A 723 -20.88 -38.60 37.76
N ALA A 724 -21.06 -39.60 38.64
CA ALA A 724 -19.99 -40.09 39.52
C ALA A 724 -18.74 -40.52 38.72
N ALA A 725 -18.95 -41.08 37.53
CA ALA A 725 -17.92 -41.44 36.58
C ALA A 725 -17.15 -40.22 36.04
N ALA A 726 -17.86 -39.15 35.62
CA ALA A 726 -17.24 -37.90 35.18
C ALA A 726 -16.44 -37.25 36.31
N LYS A 727 -16.99 -37.18 37.54
CA LYS A 727 -16.30 -36.67 38.72
C LYS A 727 -15.04 -37.47 39.09
N ALA A 728 -15.01 -38.77 38.80
CA ALA A 728 -13.84 -39.60 39.01
C ALA A 728 -12.75 -39.31 37.98
N LEU A 729 -13.09 -39.13 36.71
CA LEU A 729 -12.15 -38.78 35.65
C LEU A 729 -11.65 -37.32 35.74
N ASP A 730 -12.51 -36.37 36.15
CA ASP A 730 -12.14 -34.97 36.41
C ASP A 730 -11.07 -34.86 37.51
N ARG A 731 -11.11 -35.75 38.51
CA ARG A 731 -10.07 -35.82 39.56
C ARG A 731 -8.73 -36.32 39.03
N ILE A 732 -8.71 -37.05 37.92
CA ILE A 732 -7.47 -37.55 37.30
C ILE A 732 -6.90 -36.48 36.37
N ASP A 733 -7.71 -35.99 35.43
CA ASP A 733 -7.35 -34.97 34.45
C ASP A 733 -8.57 -34.06 34.24
N PRO A 734 -8.59 -32.81 34.75
CA PRO A 734 -9.70 -31.89 34.56
C PRO A 734 -10.03 -31.58 33.09
N TRP A 735 -9.08 -31.86 32.17
CA TRP A 735 -9.23 -31.69 30.74
C TRP A 735 -9.40 -33.03 30.02
N TRP A 736 -9.82 -34.10 30.69
CA TRP A 736 -10.08 -35.38 30.04
C TRP A 736 -11.17 -35.28 28.97
N CYS A 737 -12.14 -34.38 29.14
CA CYS A 737 -13.23 -34.10 28.21
C CYS A 737 -13.29 -32.59 27.84
N PRO A 738 -12.33 -32.09 27.04
CA PRO A 738 -12.26 -30.66 26.77
C PRO A 738 -13.30 -30.21 25.72
N PRO A 739 -13.62 -28.90 25.67
CA PRO A 739 -14.45 -28.30 24.62
C PRO A 739 -13.70 -28.11 23.28
N TRP A 740 -12.39 -28.38 23.24
CA TRP A 740 -11.56 -28.36 22.02
C TRP A 740 -11.15 -29.77 21.56
N SER A 741 -10.40 -29.85 20.44
CA SER A 741 -9.95 -31.13 19.89
C SER A 741 -8.87 -31.82 20.74
N LEU A 742 -8.95 -33.14 20.89
CA LEU A 742 -7.91 -33.93 21.60
C LEU A 742 -6.54 -33.87 20.90
N ALA A 743 -6.53 -33.64 19.58
CA ALA A 743 -5.29 -33.39 18.83
C ALA A 743 -4.58 -32.11 19.32
N TRP A 744 -5.36 -31.06 19.61
CA TRP A 744 -4.82 -29.83 20.18
C TRP A 744 -4.24 -30.07 21.58
N GLN A 745 -4.95 -30.81 22.44
CA GLN A 745 -4.49 -31.11 23.81
C GLN A 745 -3.19 -31.92 23.82
N ARG A 746 -3.08 -32.94 22.95
CA ARG A 746 -1.82 -33.71 22.80
C ARG A 746 -0.66 -32.84 22.32
N ALA A 747 -0.91 -31.97 21.34
CA ALA A 747 0.11 -31.06 20.83
C ALA A 747 0.57 -30.09 21.93
N TRP A 748 -0.36 -29.54 22.72
CA TRP A 748 -0.03 -28.70 23.86
C TRP A 748 0.77 -29.45 24.93
N GLN A 749 0.34 -30.66 25.32
CA GLN A 749 1.04 -31.47 26.33
C GLN A 749 2.47 -31.77 25.89
N HIS A 750 2.66 -32.13 24.62
CA HIS A 750 3.98 -32.38 24.06
C HIS A 750 4.89 -31.14 24.12
N ILE A 751 4.37 -29.96 23.77
CA ILE A 751 5.11 -28.70 23.90
C ILE A 751 5.42 -28.38 25.37
N HIS A 752 4.45 -28.56 26.27
CA HIS A 752 4.62 -28.34 27.69
C HIS A 752 5.71 -29.24 28.29
N ASP A 753 5.76 -30.51 27.91
CA ASP A 753 6.77 -31.46 28.38
C ASP A 753 8.17 -31.12 27.84
N GLN A 754 8.27 -30.68 26.57
CA GLN A 754 9.52 -30.16 26.02
C GLN A 754 10.00 -28.91 26.76
N ILE A 755 9.09 -28.01 27.14
CA ILE A 755 9.44 -26.81 27.92
C ILE A 755 9.94 -27.21 29.31
N LYS A 756 9.30 -28.18 29.98
CA LYS A 756 9.81 -28.75 31.23
C LYS A 756 11.18 -29.43 31.08
N ALA A 757 11.45 -30.01 29.91
CA ALA A 757 12.75 -30.60 29.57
C ALA A 757 13.81 -29.55 29.18
N GLY A 758 13.50 -28.25 29.23
CA GLY A 758 14.47 -27.16 29.03
C GLY A 758 14.33 -26.40 27.71
N HIS A 759 13.33 -26.70 26.86
CA HIS A 759 13.08 -25.88 25.67
C HIS A 759 12.47 -24.52 26.03
N HIS A 760 12.98 -23.44 25.44
CA HIS A 760 12.44 -22.09 25.66
C HIS A 760 11.35 -21.75 24.65
N LEU A 761 10.22 -21.21 25.10
CA LEU A 761 9.17 -20.67 24.24
C LEU A 761 9.62 -19.32 23.64
N ASP A 762 10.47 -19.37 22.63
CA ASP A 762 11.03 -18.18 21.97
C ASP A 762 10.03 -17.57 20.97
N ALA A 763 8.92 -17.02 21.49
CA ALA A 763 7.84 -16.45 20.68
C ALA A 763 8.31 -15.29 19.80
N ASP A 764 9.32 -14.55 20.27
CA ASP A 764 9.92 -13.42 19.58
C ASP A 764 10.84 -13.83 18.45
N HIS A 765 11.50 -14.99 18.50
CA HIS A 765 12.34 -15.47 17.39
C HIS A 765 11.75 -16.71 16.71
N HIS A 766 10.43 -16.75 16.53
CA HIS A 766 9.74 -17.78 15.76
C HIS A 766 9.90 -19.22 16.29
N PHE A 767 9.98 -19.38 17.61
CA PHE A 767 9.99 -20.67 18.31
C PHE A 767 11.14 -21.58 17.85
N ARG A 768 12.33 -21.02 17.54
CA ARG A 768 13.48 -21.72 16.93
C ARG A 768 13.96 -22.95 17.70
N SER A 769 13.75 -22.98 19.01
CA SER A 769 14.06 -24.12 19.90
C SER A 769 13.22 -25.37 19.63
N PHE A 770 12.17 -25.28 18.79
CA PHE A 770 11.26 -26.39 18.49
C PHE A 770 11.44 -26.93 17.05
N ALA A 771 11.06 -28.18 16.83
CA ALA A 771 11.05 -28.81 15.51
C ALA A 771 10.05 -28.13 14.55
N PRO A 772 10.20 -28.25 13.21
CA PRO A 772 9.37 -27.54 12.24
C PRO A 772 7.84 -27.72 12.40
N ALA A 773 7.39 -28.93 12.76
CA ALA A 773 5.97 -29.23 12.98
C ALA A 773 5.43 -28.49 14.21
N GLN A 774 6.18 -28.52 15.31
CA GLN A 774 5.88 -27.81 16.57
C GLN A 774 5.86 -26.29 16.36
N ARG A 775 6.84 -25.74 15.63
CA ARG A 775 6.87 -24.32 15.23
C ARG A 775 5.63 -23.90 14.46
N THR A 776 5.18 -24.75 13.54
CA THR A 776 3.98 -24.50 12.74
C THR A 776 2.73 -24.49 13.60
N TRP A 777 2.62 -25.43 14.54
CA TRP A 777 1.52 -25.48 15.50
C TRP A 777 1.49 -24.25 16.41
N LEU A 778 2.63 -23.89 17.03
CA LEU A 778 2.77 -22.71 17.89
C LEU A 778 2.43 -21.41 17.17
N ARG A 779 2.87 -21.24 15.91
CA ARG A 779 2.51 -20.10 15.07
C ARG A 779 1.00 -20.05 14.79
N THR A 780 0.38 -21.21 14.61
CA THR A 780 -1.07 -21.29 14.37
C THR A 780 -1.85 -20.85 15.60
N GLN A 781 -1.43 -21.29 16.80
CA GLN A 781 -2.04 -20.87 18.06
C GLN A 781 -1.89 -19.37 18.27
N ARG A 782 -0.69 -18.85 18.02
CA ARG A 782 -0.40 -17.42 18.13
C ARG A 782 -1.29 -16.57 17.22
N ASN A 783 -1.43 -16.96 15.96
CA ASN A 783 -2.20 -16.19 14.96
C ASN A 783 -3.71 -16.19 15.23
N HIS A 784 -4.22 -17.15 16.00
CA HIS A 784 -5.65 -17.29 16.30
C HIS A 784 -5.93 -17.16 17.79
N TYR A 785 -5.01 -16.58 18.57
CA TYR A 785 -5.05 -16.58 20.03
C TYR A 785 -6.37 -16.03 20.60
N ASP A 786 -6.89 -14.94 20.01
CA ASP A 786 -8.16 -14.32 20.42
C ASP A 786 -9.40 -15.19 20.15
N ASN A 787 -9.28 -16.13 19.21
CA ASN A 787 -10.36 -17.04 18.84
C ASN A 787 -10.29 -18.37 19.61
N LEU A 788 -9.30 -18.54 20.49
CA LEU A 788 -9.17 -19.73 21.33
C LEU A 788 -10.11 -19.67 22.54
N HIS A 789 -10.51 -20.84 23.02
CA HIS A 789 -11.30 -20.94 24.25
C HIS A 789 -10.53 -20.33 25.44
N PRO A 790 -11.19 -19.67 26.41
CA PRO A 790 -10.50 -19.04 27.56
C PRO A 790 -9.55 -19.99 28.31
N ASP A 791 -9.94 -21.26 28.45
CA ASP A 791 -9.06 -22.28 29.03
C ASP A 791 -7.87 -22.68 28.16
N GLN A 792 -8.00 -22.66 26.84
CA GLN A 792 -6.85 -22.83 25.95
C GLN A 792 -5.89 -21.66 26.11
N GLN A 793 -6.40 -20.43 26.27
CA GLN A 793 -5.58 -19.27 26.57
C GLN A 793 -4.89 -19.42 27.94
N ARG A 794 -5.58 -19.94 28.97
CA ARG A 794 -4.97 -20.26 30.28
C ARG A 794 -3.85 -21.30 30.17
N LEU A 795 -4.08 -22.38 29.43
CA LEU A 795 -3.08 -23.43 29.18
C LEU A 795 -1.87 -22.90 28.39
N LEU A 796 -2.10 -22.08 27.37
CA LEU A 796 -1.05 -21.43 26.59
C LEU A 796 -0.27 -20.40 27.43
N ALA A 797 -0.94 -19.62 28.27
CA ALA A 797 -0.29 -18.72 29.20
C ALA A 797 0.59 -19.48 30.21
N GLY A 798 0.16 -20.66 30.65
CA GLY A 798 0.93 -21.55 31.54
C GLY A 798 2.25 -22.05 30.94
N ILE A 799 2.38 -22.08 29.62
CA ILE A 799 3.64 -22.39 28.92
C ILE A 799 4.37 -21.14 28.41
N GLY A 800 3.91 -19.94 28.78
CA GLY A 800 4.51 -18.65 28.44
C GLY A 800 3.98 -17.97 27.18
N LEU A 801 2.97 -18.54 26.49
CA LEU A 801 2.30 -17.87 25.37
C LEU A 801 1.08 -17.10 25.89
N THR A 802 1.30 -15.88 26.34
CA THR A 802 0.27 -14.95 26.81
C THR A 802 -0.36 -14.14 25.67
N SER A 803 -1.49 -13.47 25.91
CA SER A 803 -2.10 -12.55 24.94
C SER A 803 -1.09 -11.49 24.46
N GLU A 804 -0.31 -10.93 25.36
CA GLU A 804 0.72 -9.93 25.02
C GLU A 804 1.78 -10.51 24.07
N THR A 805 2.35 -11.68 24.40
CA THR A 805 3.36 -12.35 23.54
C THR A 805 2.76 -12.83 22.21
N ALA A 806 1.45 -13.13 22.18
CA ALA A 806 0.78 -13.61 20.97
C ALA A 806 0.57 -12.49 19.94
N HIS A 807 0.23 -11.29 20.40
CA HIS A 807 0.05 -10.11 19.56
C HIS A 807 1.37 -9.43 19.17
N THR A 808 2.46 -9.82 19.81
CA THR A 808 3.78 -9.27 19.51
C THR A 808 4.33 -9.86 18.21
N ARG A 809 4.62 -9.01 17.22
CA ARG A 809 5.25 -9.49 15.96
C ARG A 809 6.71 -9.90 16.23
N PRO A 810 7.14 -11.08 15.74
CA PRO A 810 8.46 -11.62 16.01
C PRO A 810 9.57 -10.94 15.18
N LEU A 811 10.79 -11.08 15.70
CA LEU A 811 12.04 -10.77 15.05
C LEU A 811 12.37 -11.81 13.97
N ASN A 812 12.76 -11.31 12.81
CA ASN A 812 13.36 -12.11 11.76
C ASN A 812 14.88 -11.84 11.74
N PRO A 813 15.68 -12.69 11.07
CA PRO A 813 17.14 -12.54 11.04
C PRO A 813 17.60 -11.13 10.60
N TYR A 814 16.89 -10.54 9.63
CA TYR A 814 17.20 -9.19 9.15
C TYR A 814 16.99 -8.12 10.25
N ALA A 815 15.93 -8.23 11.04
CA ALA A 815 15.65 -7.33 12.14
C ALA A 815 16.66 -7.50 13.29
N GLU A 816 17.13 -8.73 13.55
CA GLU A 816 18.20 -8.99 14.52
C GLU A 816 19.50 -8.28 14.11
N THR A 817 19.92 -8.41 12.84
CA THR A 817 21.08 -7.69 12.30
C THR A 817 20.90 -6.17 12.40
N ALA A 818 19.71 -5.67 12.06
CA ALA A 818 19.41 -4.25 12.15
C ALA A 818 19.44 -3.71 13.60
N LEU A 819 18.94 -4.50 14.56
CA LEU A 819 19.01 -4.18 15.99
C LEU A 819 20.44 -4.20 16.52
N ALA A 820 21.30 -5.09 16.01
CA ALA A 820 22.73 -5.08 16.35
C ALA A 820 23.39 -3.77 15.91
N HIS A 821 23.13 -3.30 14.67
CA HIS A 821 23.61 -1.99 14.22
C HIS A 821 23.00 -0.83 15.02
N ALA A 822 21.73 -0.92 15.42
CA ALA A 822 21.11 0.09 16.30
C ALA A 822 21.78 0.14 17.68
N ARG A 823 22.09 -1.02 18.29
CA ARG A 823 22.82 -1.10 19.57
C ARG A 823 24.22 -0.52 19.46
N ALA A 824 24.98 -0.92 18.44
CA ALA A 824 26.33 -0.41 18.21
C ALA A 824 26.32 1.13 18.05
N TYR A 825 25.38 1.65 17.27
CA TYR A 825 25.22 3.08 17.10
C TYR A 825 24.81 3.79 18.40
N ALA A 826 23.83 3.26 19.14
CA ALA A 826 23.38 3.85 20.39
C ALA A 826 24.46 3.81 21.47
N ALA A 827 25.31 2.78 21.51
CA ALA A 827 26.46 2.71 22.41
C ALA A 827 27.48 3.84 22.10
N ALA A 828 27.75 4.11 20.83
CA ALA A 828 28.70 5.15 20.40
C ALA A 828 28.14 6.58 20.53
N HIS A 829 26.84 6.77 20.32
CA HIS A 829 26.23 8.10 20.16
C HIS A 829 25.16 8.43 21.21
N HIS A 830 24.85 7.51 22.11
CA HIS A 830 23.87 7.64 23.19
C HIS A 830 22.45 8.03 22.72
N THR A 831 22.12 7.78 21.45
CA THR A 831 20.78 7.99 20.89
C THR A 831 20.57 7.22 19.59
N LEU A 832 19.32 6.89 19.29
CA LEU A 832 18.85 6.40 17.99
C LEU A 832 18.22 7.51 17.12
N ALA A 833 18.24 8.78 17.55
CA ALA A 833 17.73 9.92 16.79
C ALA A 833 18.63 10.30 15.60
N VAL A 834 18.82 9.37 14.66
CA VAL A 834 19.68 9.53 13.49
C VAL A 834 18.99 10.31 12.36
N ALA A 835 19.79 10.89 11.48
CA ALA A 835 19.29 11.44 10.23
C ALA A 835 18.81 10.31 9.29
N TYR A 836 17.86 10.61 8.41
CA TYR A 836 17.34 9.62 7.45
C TYR A 836 18.44 8.97 6.59
N SER A 837 19.49 9.73 6.25
CA SER A 837 20.62 9.29 5.44
C SER A 837 21.73 8.57 6.21
N THR A 838 21.59 8.35 7.52
CA THR A 838 22.65 7.73 8.33
C THR A 838 22.86 6.27 7.91
N VAL A 839 24.10 5.95 7.57
CA VAL A 839 24.58 4.59 7.32
C VAL A 839 25.62 4.26 8.39
N HIS A 840 25.46 3.14 9.08
CA HIS A 840 26.36 2.68 10.14
C HIS A 840 26.89 1.31 9.74
N ASP A 841 28.21 1.17 9.57
CA ASP A 841 28.89 -0.06 9.12
C ASP A 841 28.27 -0.67 7.85
N GLY A 842 27.96 0.18 6.87
CA GLY A 842 27.34 -0.24 5.60
C GLY A 842 25.83 -0.54 5.69
N PHE A 843 25.25 -0.57 6.88
CA PHE A 843 23.81 -0.76 7.07
C PHE A 843 23.06 0.60 7.04
N PRO A 844 21.97 0.74 6.25
CA PRO A 844 21.20 1.99 6.14
C PRO A 844 20.29 2.22 7.36
N LEU A 845 20.91 2.42 8.53
CA LEU A 845 20.26 2.52 9.84
C LEU A 845 19.21 3.65 9.89
N GLY A 846 19.49 4.79 9.26
CA GLY A 846 18.58 5.95 9.25
C GLY A 846 17.26 5.70 8.52
N ARG A 847 17.33 5.03 7.37
CA ARG A 847 16.14 4.61 6.61
C ARG A 847 15.37 3.56 7.39
N TRP A 848 16.07 2.56 7.91
CA TRP A 848 15.44 1.47 8.66
C TRP A 848 14.72 1.96 9.92
N LEU A 849 15.35 2.82 10.74
CA LEU A 849 14.73 3.43 11.92
C LEU A 849 13.56 4.33 11.56
N ASN A 850 13.64 5.06 10.44
CA ASN A 850 12.50 5.85 9.96
C ASN A 850 11.31 4.96 9.60
N ASP A 851 11.54 3.86 8.90
CA ASP A 851 10.49 2.90 8.56
C ASP A 851 9.89 2.28 9.84
N GLN A 852 10.71 1.99 10.86
CA GLN A 852 10.21 1.51 12.16
C GLN A 852 9.36 2.56 12.89
N ARG A 853 9.75 3.84 12.86
CA ARG A 853 8.96 4.93 13.47
C ARG A 853 7.61 5.11 12.78
N GLN A 854 7.58 5.04 11.44
CA GLN A 854 6.33 5.12 10.68
C GLN A 854 5.42 3.94 10.98
N GLN A 855 5.99 2.74 11.11
CA GLN A 855 5.24 1.55 11.49
C GLN A 855 4.67 1.66 12.93
N ALA A 856 5.46 2.13 13.90
CA ALA A 856 5.02 2.38 15.27
C ALA A 856 3.89 3.40 15.39
N ARG A 857 3.76 4.33 14.43
CA ARG A 857 2.65 5.30 14.39
C ARG A 857 1.35 4.71 13.83
N ARG A 858 1.44 3.59 13.10
CA ARG A 858 0.30 2.93 12.43
C ARG A 858 -0.24 1.75 13.23
N ASP A 859 0.62 1.05 13.96
CA ASP A 859 0.25 -0.13 14.74
C ASP A 859 -0.23 0.26 16.14
N THR A 860 -1.33 -0.34 16.60
CA THR A 860 -1.92 -0.10 17.94
C THR A 860 -1.21 -0.91 19.03
N THR A 861 -0.48 -1.98 18.67
CA THR A 861 0.21 -2.89 19.60
C THR A 861 1.73 -2.84 19.39
N PRO A 862 2.54 -2.73 20.47
CA PRO A 862 4.00 -2.82 20.37
C PRO A 862 4.43 -4.16 19.75
N ASN A 863 5.37 -4.14 18.80
CA ASN A 863 6.00 -5.36 18.30
C ASN A 863 7.35 -5.62 19.01
N ALA A 864 7.90 -6.83 18.91
CA ALA A 864 9.16 -7.18 19.59
C ALA A 864 10.31 -6.26 19.17
N ARG A 865 10.25 -5.72 17.94
CA ARG A 865 11.24 -4.74 17.44
C ARG A 865 11.07 -3.39 18.12
N HIS A 866 9.85 -2.93 18.32
CA HIS A 866 9.54 -1.70 19.04
C HIS A 866 10.04 -1.80 20.48
N GLN A 867 9.76 -2.92 21.17
CA GLN A 867 10.27 -3.17 22.52
C GLN A 867 11.80 -3.18 22.53
N ALA A 868 12.44 -3.93 21.64
CA ALA A 868 13.90 -3.98 21.54
C ALA A 868 14.53 -2.59 21.26
N LEU A 869 13.91 -1.78 20.40
CA LEU A 869 14.35 -0.41 20.13
C LEU A 869 14.14 0.52 21.34
N THR A 870 13.02 0.37 22.05
CA THR A 870 12.74 1.11 23.30
C THR A 870 13.73 0.76 24.40
N THR A 871 14.16 -0.50 24.51
CA THR A 871 15.23 -0.91 25.43
C THR A 871 16.56 -0.26 25.09
N ILE A 872 16.85 -0.05 23.79
CA ILE A 872 18.10 0.58 23.33
C ILE A 872 18.07 2.10 23.57
N ASP A 873 16.97 2.75 23.20
CA ASP A 873 16.73 4.18 23.43
C ASP A 873 15.23 4.40 23.67
N PRO A 874 14.80 4.72 24.91
CA PRO A 874 13.38 4.95 25.23
C PRO A 874 12.72 6.03 24.37
N TRP A 875 13.52 6.94 23.80
CA TRP A 875 13.09 8.04 22.96
C TRP A 875 13.49 7.84 21.49
N TRP A 876 13.62 6.59 21.02
CA TRP A 876 13.89 6.29 19.62
C TRP A 876 12.78 6.77 18.67
N ASN A 877 11.53 6.81 19.14
CA ASN A 877 10.35 7.35 18.46
C ASN A 877 9.61 8.36 19.36
N PRO A 878 10.18 9.56 19.57
CA PRO A 878 9.62 10.52 20.51
C PRO A 878 8.37 11.22 19.93
N PRO A 879 7.47 11.74 20.79
CA PRO A 879 6.30 12.52 20.38
C PRO A 879 6.65 13.97 19.99
N TRP A 880 7.94 14.32 19.93
CA TRP A 880 8.48 15.60 19.47
C TRP A 880 9.45 15.40 18.31
N ASP A 881 9.98 16.51 17.77
CA ASP A 881 10.88 16.48 16.63
C ASP A 881 12.21 15.78 16.97
N LEU A 882 12.69 14.89 16.09
CA LEU A 882 14.00 14.23 16.23
C LEU A 882 15.16 15.23 16.24
N ALA A 883 15.00 16.44 15.70
CA ALA A 883 15.97 17.53 15.81
C ALA A 883 16.11 18.01 17.26
N TRP A 884 15.00 18.10 18.01
CA TRP A 884 15.05 18.41 19.44
C TRP A 884 15.75 17.28 20.21
N GLN A 885 15.44 16.01 19.91
CA GLN A 885 16.08 14.86 20.55
C GLN A 885 17.60 14.83 20.30
N ARG A 886 18.04 15.16 19.08
CA ARG A 886 19.46 15.28 18.73
C ARG A 886 20.15 16.40 19.52
N ALA A 887 19.52 17.56 19.62
CA ALA A 887 20.05 18.70 20.37
C ALA A 887 20.13 18.41 21.88
N TYR A 888 19.13 17.71 22.42
CA TYR A 888 19.12 17.22 23.81
C TYR A 888 20.27 16.25 24.10
N THR A 889 20.46 15.21 23.28
CA THR A 889 21.56 14.26 23.47
C THR A 889 22.92 14.94 23.36
N ARG A 890 23.04 15.93 22.47
CA ARG A 890 24.24 16.76 22.38
C ARG A 890 24.46 17.56 23.67
N ALA A 891 23.45 18.23 24.19
CA ALA A 891 23.56 18.96 25.46
C ALA A 891 24.01 18.04 26.60
N ARG A 892 23.40 16.85 26.71
CA ARG A 892 23.75 15.81 27.71
C ARG A 892 25.19 15.33 27.62
N THR A 893 25.64 14.98 26.41
CA THR A 893 26.99 14.45 26.18
C THR A 893 28.08 15.51 26.25
N THR A 894 27.71 16.80 26.22
CA THR A 894 28.68 17.90 26.32
C THR A 894 28.79 18.47 27.74
N GLN A 895 27.73 18.40 28.55
CA GLN A 895 27.78 18.74 29.98
C GLN A 895 28.75 17.85 30.79
N THR A 896 28.99 16.63 30.32
CA THR A 896 29.91 15.66 30.93
C THR A 896 31.38 15.88 30.55
N ARG A 897 31.69 16.86 29.69
CA ARG A 897 33.08 17.18 29.29
C ARG A 897 33.67 18.30 30.19
N PRO A 898 34.97 18.24 30.56
CA PRO A 898 35.61 19.25 31.41
C PRO A 898 35.76 20.62 30.74
N THR A 899 35.75 20.67 29.41
CA THR A 899 35.82 21.89 28.61
C THR A 899 34.41 22.45 28.43
N GLY A 900 34.11 23.60 29.04
CA GLY A 900 32.75 24.16 29.19
C GLY A 900 31.84 24.19 27.95
N LEU A 901 30.56 24.48 28.18
CA LEU A 901 29.47 24.29 27.19
C LEU A 901 29.66 25.10 25.87
N PRO A 902 29.61 24.44 24.70
CA PRO A 902 29.60 25.10 23.39
C PRO A 902 28.50 26.15 23.25
N ALA A 903 28.75 27.17 22.42
CA ALA A 903 27.86 28.33 22.27
C ALA A 903 26.48 27.95 21.70
N ASP A 904 26.41 27.00 20.79
CA ASP A 904 25.18 26.46 20.22
C ASP A 904 24.36 25.70 21.27
N VAL A 905 25.01 24.87 22.11
CA VAL A 905 24.37 24.17 23.23
C VAL A 905 23.85 25.17 24.26
N ARG A 906 24.62 26.19 24.63
CA ARG A 906 24.16 27.27 25.54
C ARG A 906 22.97 28.05 24.97
N THR A 907 22.98 28.33 23.67
CA THR A 907 21.88 29.00 22.97
C THR A 907 20.63 28.13 22.97
N TRP A 908 20.77 26.83 22.70
CA TRP A 908 19.68 25.87 22.74
C TRP A 908 19.09 25.71 24.15
N ILE A 909 19.93 25.62 25.20
CA ILE A 909 19.50 25.57 26.61
C ILE A 909 18.72 26.84 26.98
N ARG A 910 19.20 28.03 26.58
CA ARG A 910 18.48 29.30 26.81
C ARG A 910 17.12 29.30 26.13
N ALA A 911 17.03 28.81 24.90
CA ALA A 911 15.77 28.66 24.20
C ALA A 911 14.82 27.69 24.93
N GLN A 912 15.34 26.63 25.56
CA GLN A 912 14.52 25.70 26.36
C GLN A 912 13.96 26.37 27.63
N HIS A 913 14.76 27.19 28.33
CA HIS A 913 14.24 27.96 29.48
C HIS A 913 13.12 28.92 29.07
N THR A 914 13.24 29.59 27.92
CA THR A 914 12.18 30.47 27.40
C THR A 914 10.94 29.68 26.97
N ALA A 915 11.13 28.51 26.37
CA ALA A 915 10.05 27.66 25.90
C ALA A 915 9.48 26.72 26.98
N TRP A 916 9.98 26.77 28.23
CA TRP A 916 9.72 25.76 29.27
C TRP A 916 8.24 25.41 29.43
N THR A 917 7.36 26.42 29.46
CA THR A 917 5.91 26.26 29.62
C THR A 917 5.21 25.62 28.42
N HIS A 918 5.84 25.62 27.24
CA HIS A 918 5.34 25.02 26.00
C HIS A 918 6.00 23.67 25.70
N LEU A 919 7.02 23.27 26.47
CA LEU A 919 7.62 21.94 26.38
C LEU A 919 6.67 20.89 26.94
N ARG A 920 6.68 19.70 26.35
CA ARG A 920 5.90 18.57 26.88
C ARG A 920 6.43 18.18 28.26
N PRO A 921 5.60 17.61 29.16
CA PRO A 921 6.02 17.17 30.49
C PRO A 921 7.27 16.27 30.45
N GLN A 922 7.36 15.37 29.47
CA GLN A 922 8.51 14.48 29.30
C GLN A 922 9.77 15.22 28.84
N GLN A 923 9.65 16.30 28.06
CA GLN A 923 10.80 17.15 27.70
C GLN A 923 11.27 17.98 28.90
N GLN A 924 10.35 18.48 29.73
CA GLN A 924 10.67 19.19 30.97
C GLN A 924 11.39 18.26 31.96
N GLN A 925 10.94 17.02 32.10
CA GLN A 925 11.59 16.01 32.93
C GLN A 925 13.02 15.73 32.44
N LEU A 926 13.18 15.41 31.15
CA LEU A 926 14.49 15.16 30.55
C LEU A 926 15.49 16.30 30.75
N LEU A 927 15.03 17.55 30.65
CA LEU A 927 15.84 18.74 30.90
C LEU A 927 16.15 18.94 32.39
N THR A 928 15.17 18.68 33.27
CA THR A 928 15.35 18.74 34.73
C THR A 928 16.40 17.74 35.19
N ASP A 929 16.38 16.52 34.63
CA ASP A 929 17.38 15.47 34.89
C ASP A 929 18.79 15.88 34.44
N LEU A 930 18.90 16.80 33.46
CA LEU A 930 20.15 17.44 33.04
C LEU A 930 20.55 18.67 33.89
N GLY A 931 19.85 18.93 34.99
CA GLY A 931 20.04 20.13 35.81
C GLY A 931 19.58 21.42 35.14
N ILE A 932 18.85 21.34 34.03
CA ILE A 932 18.24 22.50 33.36
C ILE A 932 16.86 22.68 33.99
N ALA A 933 16.80 23.47 35.06
CA ALA A 933 15.56 23.77 35.76
C ALA A 933 14.72 24.85 35.03
N PRO A 934 13.40 24.93 35.24
CA PRO A 934 12.66 26.12 34.87
C PRO A 934 13.34 27.33 35.51
N ALA A 935 13.56 28.39 34.74
CA ALA A 935 14.22 29.58 35.26
C ALA A 935 13.46 30.07 36.49
N GLY A 936 14.02 29.81 37.68
CA GLY A 936 13.49 30.29 38.94
C GLY A 936 13.37 31.80 38.84
N ARG A 937 12.21 32.34 39.23
CA ARG A 937 11.96 33.78 39.25
C ARG A 937 13.05 34.49 40.04
N ARG A 938 14.07 35.00 39.35
CA ARG A 938 14.75 36.20 39.82
C ARG A 938 13.71 37.30 39.75
N ARG A 939 13.22 37.69 40.93
CA ARG A 939 12.51 38.94 41.18
C ARG A 939 13.41 40.09 40.70
N THR A 940 13.31 40.37 39.41
CA THR A 940 13.51 41.71 38.88
C THR A 940 12.22 41.99 38.13
N SER A 941 11.45 42.91 38.70
CA SER A 941 10.24 43.46 38.12
C SER A 941 10.54 43.89 36.68
N ARG A 942 10.22 43.03 35.72
CA ARG A 942 10.09 43.36 34.31
C ARG A 942 8.69 42.97 33.90
N VAL A 943 7.81 43.95 34.05
CA VAL A 943 6.50 44.03 33.42
C VAL A 943 6.69 43.75 31.93
N TYR A 944 6.29 42.55 31.48
CA TYR A 944 6.06 42.32 30.05
C TYR A 944 4.67 42.91 29.74
N PRO A 945 4.57 43.83 28.77
CA PRO A 945 3.31 44.48 28.49
C PRO A 945 2.27 43.45 28.03
N THR A 946 1.09 43.50 28.63
CA THR A 946 -0.16 42.93 28.10
C THR A 946 -0.20 43.22 26.60
N SER A 947 -0.44 42.21 25.75
CA SER A 947 -0.66 42.48 24.33
C SER A 947 -1.68 43.62 24.22
N PRO A 948 -1.42 44.73 23.51
CA PRO A 948 -2.29 45.91 23.50
C PRO A 948 -3.76 45.54 23.25
N GLY A 949 -4.00 44.57 22.35
CA GLY A 949 -5.35 44.08 22.03
C GLY A 949 -6.14 43.48 23.18
N LEU A 950 -5.51 42.87 24.19
CA LEU A 950 -6.23 42.37 25.38
C LEU A 950 -6.66 43.49 26.32
N ALA A 951 -5.86 44.56 26.42
CA ALA A 951 -6.26 45.75 27.17
C ALA A 951 -7.44 46.44 26.49
N HIS A 952 -7.39 46.61 25.17
CA HIS A 952 -8.50 47.17 24.39
C HIS A 952 -9.75 46.28 24.39
N ALA A 953 -9.60 44.95 24.34
CA ALA A 953 -10.74 44.03 24.48
C ALA A 953 -11.39 44.12 25.85
N ARG A 954 -10.59 44.21 26.93
CA ARG A 954 -11.11 44.41 28.29
C ARG A 954 -11.84 45.74 28.44
N ALA A 955 -11.26 46.82 27.94
CA ALA A 955 -11.87 48.15 27.99
C ALA A 955 -13.18 48.18 27.18
N TYR A 956 -13.18 47.63 25.96
CA TYR A 956 -14.38 47.52 25.14
C TYR A 956 -15.47 46.66 25.80
N ALA A 957 -15.10 45.51 26.36
CA ALA A 957 -16.06 44.63 27.06
C ALA A 957 -16.58 45.26 28.36
N ALA A 958 -15.77 46.06 29.07
CA ALA A 958 -16.22 46.77 30.26
C ALA A 958 -17.30 47.83 29.94
N VAL A 959 -17.21 48.47 28.76
CA VAL A 959 -18.17 49.49 28.32
C VAL A 959 -19.41 48.86 27.68
N HIS A 960 -19.24 47.84 26.83
CA HIS A 960 -20.31 47.28 26.01
C HIS A 960 -20.87 45.95 26.52
N GLY A 961 -20.25 45.33 27.53
CA GLY A 961 -20.65 44.04 28.09
C GLY A 961 -20.46 42.83 27.15
N HIS A 962 -19.83 43.03 25.99
CA HIS A 962 -19.62 42.00 24.97
C HIS A 962 -18.46 42.36 24.03
N LEU A 963 -17.99 41.41 23.22
CA LEU A 963 -16.92 41.60 22.23
C LEU A 963 -17.43 41.62 20.77
N ALA A 964 -18.73 41.83 20.56
CA ALA A 964 -19.39 41.79 19.26
C ALA A 964 -19.22 43.05 18.38
N CYS A 965 -18.00 43.56 18.20
CA CYS A 965 -17.75 44.78 17.42
C CYS A 965 -17.67 44.57 15.89
N SER A 966 -17.65 45.66 15.11
CA SER A 966 -17.41 45.63 13.66
C SER A 966 -15.94 45.29 13.34
N LYS A 967 -15.66 44.77 12.14
CA LYS A 967 -14.26 44.50 11.74
C LYS A 967 -13.43 45.79 11.74
N ASP A 968 -14.05 46.91 11.37
CA ASP A 968 -13.42 48.21 11.25
C ASP A 968 -13.37 48.98 12.58
N THR A 969 -13.89 48.40 13.67
CA THR A 969 -13.89 49.03 14.99
C THR A 969 -12.46 49.23 15.49
N ARG A 970 -12.13 50.49 15.76
CA ARG A 970 -10.91 50.91 16.43
C ARG A 970 -11.24 51.37 17.85
N HIS A 971 -10.47 50.90 18.84
CA HIS A 971 -10.55 51.34 20.23
C HIS A 971 -9.24 52.07 20.54
N ASP A 972 -9.30 53.36 20.84
CA ASP A 972 -8.13 54.24 21.05
C ASP A 972 -7.05 54.07 19.97
N GLY A 973 -7.46 54.09 18.70
CA GLY A 973 -6.58 53.93 17.54
C GLY A 973 -6.17 52.49 17.20
N PHE A 974 -6.32 51.53 18.14
CA PHE A 974 -6.02 50.12 17.93
C PHE A 974 -7.14 49.41 17.14
N ALA A 975 -6.79 48.66 16.10
CA ALA A 975 -7.73 47.92 15.24
C ALA A 975 -8.32 46.67 15.94
N LEU A 976 -9.14 46.90 16.96
CA LEU A 976 -9.73 45.86 17.82
C LEU A 976 -10.59 44.87 17.05
N GLY A 977 -11.37 45.34 16.07
CA GLY A 977 -12.25 44.50 15.25
C GLY A 977 -11.51 43.48 14.38
N ASP A 978 -10.43 43.94 13.72
CA ASP A 978 -9.57 43.06 12.92
C ASP A 978 -8.79 42.09 13.83
N TRP A 979 -8.30 42.58 14.96
CA TRP A 979 -7.64 41.74 15.97
C TRP A 979 -8.55 40.62 16.50
N LEU A 980 -9.78 40.92 16.90
CA LEU A 980 -10.76 39.90 17.36
C LEU A 980 -11.10 38.90 16.25
N THR A 981 -11.16 39.34 14.98
CA THR A 981 -11.37 38.46 13.82
C THR A 981 -10.22 37.46 13.66
N GLN A 982 -8.98 37.93 13.78
CA GLN A 982 -7.79 37.07 13.74
C GLN A 982 -7.77 36.08 14.92
N LYS A 983 -8.17 36.51 16.13
CA LYS A 983 -8.25 35.63 17.32
C LYS A 983 -9.33 34.56 17.22
N ARG A 984 -10.52 34.88 16.69
CA ARG A 984 -11.58 33.89 16.40
C ARG A 984 -11.12 32.85 15.39
N ARG A 985 -10.43 33.27 14.33
CA ARG A 985 -9.85 32.36 13.33
C ARG A 985 -8.81 31.42 13.96
N ALA A 986 -7.93 31.96 14.79
CA ALA A 986 -6.93 31.16 15.51
C ALA A 986 -7.58 30.18 16.50
N ALA A 987 -8.64 30.58 17.21
CA ALA A 987 -9.37 29.71 18.12
C ALA A 987 -10.06 28.54 17.41
N ARG A 988 -10.76 28.79 16.29
CA ARG A 988 -11.38 27.70 15.47
C ARG A 988 -10.36 26.72 14.90
N GLN A 989 -9.10 27.13 14.75
CA GLN A 989 -8.00 26.30 14.28
C GLN A 989 -7.21 25.61 15.41
N GLY A 990 -7.59 25.81 16.68
CA GLY A 990 -6.87 25.28 17.84
C GLY A 990 -5.49 25.90 18.08
N ARG A 991 -5.23 27.11 17.55
CA ARG A 991 -3.92 27.78 17.55
C ARG A 991 -3.83 28.96 18.54
N LEU A 992 -4.89 29.24 19.29
CA LEU A 992 -4.91 30.31 20.29
C LEU A 992 -4.43 29.81 21.65
N SER A 993 -3.69 30.63 22.41
CA SER A 993 -3.21 30.20 23.73
C SER A 993 -4.38 29.96 24.70
N PRO A 994 -4.31 28.94 25.58
CA PRO A 994 -5.35 28.68 26.57
C PRO A 994 -5.61 29.88 27.48
N THR A 995 -4.56 30.62 27.85
CA THR A 995 -4.65 31.83 28.66
C THR A 995 -5.37 32.98 27.97
N THR A 996 -5.13 33.20 26.68
CA THR A 996 -5.84 34.26 25.91
C THR A 996 -7.29 33.84 25.67
N THR A 997 -7.52 32.56 25.42
CA THR A 997 -8.86 31.97 25.26
C THR A 997 -9.68 32.17 26.52
N GLN A 998 -9.15 31.77 27.68
CA GLN A 998 -9.80 31.97 28.98
C GLN A 998 -10.10 33.45 29.27
N VAL A 999 -9.18 34.36 28.96
CA VAL A 999 -9.41 35.80 29.18
C VAL A 999 -10.54 36.33 28.29
N LEU A 1000 -10.61 35.93 27.02
CA LEU A 1000 -11.67 36.37 26.11
C LEU A 1000 -13.02 35.71 26.44
N GLU A 1001 -13.03 34.45 26.85
CA GLU A 1001 -14.23 33.74 27.32
C GLU A 1001 -14.80 34.35 28.60
N ASN A 1002 -13.94 34.75 29.54
CA ASN A 1002 -14.36 35.45 30.74
C ASN A 1002 -14.95 36.83 30.46
N LEU A 1003 -14.55 37.48 29.36
CA LEU A 1003 -15.06 38.80 28.96
C LEU A 1003 -16.37 38.70 28.18
N ASP A 1004 -16.50 37.72 27.30
CA ASP A 1004 -17.71 37.43 26.54
C ASP A 1004 -17.76 35.92 26.25
N PRO A 1005 -18.63 35.14 26.92
CA PRO A 1005 -18.75 33.70 26.68
C PRO A 1005 -19.08 33.35 25.21
N TRP A 1006 -19.62 34.30 24.45
CA TRP A 1006 -19.96 34.18 23.04
C TRP A 1006 -19.02 34.97 22.13
N TRP A 1007 -17.80 35.27 22.59
CA TRP A 1007 -16.80 36.00 21.78
C TRP A 1007 -16.43 35.24 20.50
N CYS A 1008 -16.53 33.91 20.47
CA CYS A 1008 -16.32 33.06 19.30
C CYS A 1008 -17.49 32.05 19.11
N PRO A 1009 -18.67 32.51 18.65
CA PRO A 1009 -19.86 31.68 18.60
C PRO A 1009 -19.82 30.68 17.42
N PRO A 1010 -20.62 29.60 17.49
CA PRO A 1010 -20.75 28.63 16.40
C PRO A 1010 -21.61 29.14 15.23
N TRP A 1011 -22.34 30.25 15.39
CA TRP A 1011 -23.10 30.95 14.34
C TRP A 1011 -22.34 32.17 13.77
N PRO A 1012 -22.80 32.77 12.65
CA PRO A 1012 -22.17 33.96 12.09
C PRO A 1012 -22.07 35.11 13.09
N HIS A 1013 -20.89 35.72 13.20
CA HIS A 1013 -20.66 36.85 14.13
C HIS A 1013 -21.54 38.07 13.81
N THR A 1014 -21.97 38.24 12.56
CA THR A 1014 -22.92 39.28 12.16
C THR A 1014 -24.24 39.15 12.93
N TRP A 1015 -24.74 37.93 13.13
CA TRP A 1015 -25.93 37.67 13.93
C TRP A 1015 -25.73 38.10 15.38
N GLN A 1016 -24.58 37.76 16.00
CA GLN A 1016 -24.28 38.13 17.40
C GLN A 1016 -24.28 39.65 17.60
N ARG A 1017 -23.77 40.40 16.61
CA ARG A 1017 -23.78 41.87 16.65
C ARG A 1017 -25.19 42.43 16.55
N THR A 1018 -25.99 41.97 15.60
CA THR A 1018 -27.39 42.44 15.45
C THR A 1018 -28.24 42.10 16.67
N TYR A 1019 -27.99 40.94 17.31
CA TYR A 1019 -28.60 40.59 18.58
C TYR A 1019 -28.25 41.56 19.71
N GLN A 1020 -26.99 41.97 19.85
CA GLN A 1020 -26.60 42.95 20.88
C GLN A 1020 -27.21 44.33 20.63
N GLN A 1021 -27.38 44.73 19.36
CA GLN A 1021 -28.12 45.93 18.99
C GLN A 1021 -29.59 45.82 19.42
N ALA A 1022 -30.27 44.71 19.08
CA ALA A 1022 -31.65 44.44 19.51
C ALA A 1022 -31.78 44.45 21.05
N LYS A 1023 -30.82 43.83 21.75
CA LYS A 1023 -30.78 43.83 23.22
C LYS A 1023 -30.66 45.24 23.79
N SER A 1024 -29.79 46.08 23.22
CA SER A 1024 -29.64 47.47 23.66
C SER A 1024 -30.91 48.28 23.45
N HIS A 1025 -31.54 48.19 22.26
CA HIS A 1025 -32.81 48.86 21.97
C HIS A 1025 -33.92 48.40 22.91
N HIS A 1026 -34.00 47.09 23.18
CA HIS A 1026 -34.97 46.52 24.12
C HIS A 1026 -34.78 47.06 25.56
N HIS A 1027 -33.53 47.17 26.04
CA HIS A 1027 -33.25 47.68 27.39
C HIS A 1027 -33.44 49.21 27.52
N THR A 1028 -33.24 49.96 26.43
CA THR A 1028 -33.33 51.43 26.42
C THR A 1028 -34.70 51.97 26.01
N GLY A 1029 -35.62 51.09 25.57
CA GLY A 1029 -36.95 51.48 25.09
C GLY A 1029 -36.94 52.24 23.76
N GLN A 1030 -35.82 52.20 23.02
CA GLN A 1030 -35.70 52.89 21.73
C GLN A 1030 -36.39 52.12 20.61
N ASP A 1031 -37.08 52.84 19.72
CA ASP A 1031 -37.74 52.25 18.54
C ASP A 1031 -36.73 51.50 17.65
N HIS A 1032 -37.15 50.33 17.17
CA HIS A 1032 -36.33 49.49 16.31
C HIS A 1032 -36.22 50.12 14.92
N SER A 1033 -35.01 50.25 14.39
CA SER A 1033 -34.83 50.64 12.97
C SER A 1033 -35.54 49.65 12.03
N PRO A 1034 -35.95 50.07 10.81
CA PRO A 1034 -36.60 49.17 9.83
C PRO A 1034 -35.76 47.94 9.46
N THR A 1035 -34.43 48.05 9.59
CA THR A 1035 -33.48 46.93 9.43
C THR A 1035 -33.51 45.96 10.59
N LEU A 1036 -33.67 46.47 11.82
CA LEU A 1036 -33.72 45.65 13.03
C LEU A 1036 -35.09 44.96 13.17
N GLN A 1037 -36.18 45.63 12.80
CA GLN A 1037 -37.52 45.03 12.71
C GLN A 1037 -37.55 43.84 11.74
N ARG A 1038 -37.07 44.02 10.51
CA ARG A 1038 -36.94 42.93 9.53
C ARG A 1038 -36.07 41.77 10.04
N TRP A 1039 -34.97 42.08 10.73
CA TRP A 1039 -34.12 41.03 11.31
C TRP A 1039 -34.87 40.24 12.40
N THR A 1040 -35.62 40.91 13.26
CA THR A 1040 -36.45 40.30 14.30
C THR A 1040 -37.53 39.40 13.69
N GLU A 1041 -38.26 39.86 12.67
CA GLU A 1041 -39.25 39.07 11.94
C GLU A 1041 -38.62 37.82 11.31
N GLN A 1042 -37.47 37.96 10.65
CA GLN A 1042 -36.72 36.83 10.11
C GLN A 1042 -36.34 35.80 11.20
N GLN A 1043 -36.00 36.24 12.42
CA GLN A 1043 -35.70 35.31 13.51
C GLN A 1043 -36.94 34.55 13.98
N ARG A 1044 -38.13 35.19 13.97
CA ARG A 1044 -39.40 34.55 14.30
C ARG A 1044 -39.78 33.50 13.25
N THR A 1045 -39.66 33.81 11.97
CA THR A 1045 -39.97 32.87 10.87
C THR A 1045 -39.02 31.68 10.87
N HIS A 1046 -37.73 31.88 11.15
CA HIS A 1046 -36.72 30.83 11.09
C HIS A 1046 -36.46 30.16 12.45
N TRP A 1047 -37.33 30.36 13.45
CA TRP A 1047 -37.12 29.95 14.84
C TRP A 1047 -36.68 28.48 14.99
N THR A 1048 -37.30 27.57 14.24
CA THR A 1048 -37.01 26.11 14.27
C THR A 1048 -35.63 25.73 13.72
N THR A 1049 -35.01 26.61 12.93
CA THR A 1049 -33.68 26.40 12.34
C THR A 1049 -32.55 27.11 13.11
N LEU A 1050 -32.89 27.93 14.10
CA LEU A 1050 -31.91 28.62 14.94
C LEU A 1050 -31.25 27.68 15.93
N HIS A 1051 -29.98 27.94 16.26
CA HIS A 1051 -29.26 27.19 17.28
C HIS A 1051 -30.01 27.32 18.64
N PRO A 1052 -30.10 26.27 19.49
CA PRO A 1052 -30.85 26.32 20.76
C PRO A 1052 -30.43 27.46 21.70
N THR A 1053 -29.16 27.87 21.62
CA THR A 1053 -28.65 29.03 22.34
C THR A 1053 -29.12 30.36 21.73
N GLN A 1054 -29.25 30.47 20.40
CA GLN A 1054 -29.80 31.66 19.75
C GLN A 1054 -31.27 31.86 20.14
N GLN A 1055 -32.06 30.78 20.19
CA GLN A 1055 -33.45 30.81 20.69
C GLN A 1055 -33.52 31.36 22.12
N ARG A 1056 -32.71 30.80 23.04
CA ARG A 1056 -32.63 31.30 24.42
C ARG A 1056 -32.22 32.76 24.51
N LEU A 1057 -31.22 33.19 23.74
CA LEU A 1057 -30.80 34.59 23.69
C LEU A 1057 -31.93 35.50 23.19
N LEU A 1058 -32.62 35.15 22.11
CA LEU A 1058 -33.75 35.93 21.59
C LEU A 1058 -34.91 36.05 22.58
N THR A 1059 -35.22 34.98 23.32
CA THR A 1059 -36.23 35.02 24.39
C THR A 1059 -35.88 36.03 25.49
N THR A 1060 -34.58 36.23 25.80
CA THR A 1060 -34.16 37.21 26.82
C THR A 1060 -34.40 38.68 26.45
N ILE A 1061 -34.77 38.94 25.19
CA ILE A 1061 -35.13 40.29 24.68
C ILE A 1061 -36.55 40.33 24.13
N ALA A 1062 -37.43 39.46 24.63
CA ALA A 1062 -38.85 39.35 24.28
C ALA A 1062 -39.13 39.05 22.79
N ILE A 1063 -38.20 38.40 22.09
CA ILE A 1063 -38.43 37.85 20.75
C ILE A 1063 -38.80 36.37 20.90
N HIS A 1064 -40.07 36.07 20.67
CA HIS A 1064 -40.65 34.73 20.76
C HIS A 1064 -40.96 34.19 19.35
N PRO A 1065 -41.08 32.86 19.18
CA PRO A 1065 -41.58 32.29 17.93
C PRO A 1065 -42.93 32.93 17.58
N GLY A 1066 -43.09 33.24 16.30
CA GLY A 1066 -44.32 33.82 15.76
C GLY A 1066 -45.42 32.79 15.56
#